data_AF-A0A855GTZ0-F1
#
_entry.id   AF-A0A855GTZ0-F1
#
_cell.length_a   1.000
_cell.length_b   1.000
_cell.length_c   1.000
_cell.angle_alpha   90.00
_cell.angle_beta   90.00
_cell.angle_gamma   90.00
#
_symmetry.space_group_name_H-M   'P 1'
#
loop_
_entity.id
_entity.type
_entity.pdbx_description
1 polymer ?
#
loop_
_entity_poly.entity_id
_entity_poly.type
_entity_poly.pdbx_seq_one_letter_code
_entity_poly.pdbx_strand_id
1 'polypeptide(L)'
;MIAKVIVDINSKRVDKLFDYYIPEHLKSDIVPGQRVVVPFGPRKIQGYVITVTDNAEYDKLKPVIAIQDFIPELTPELIELSEWMSYSHVSKRIAVLDAMLPNAVKGKYKKIFRLIDDETLPQELTQYFKDATLTLERAQQLEIVSLLKPYIECGDIVEDIEVSQKYKKKTFVGVKLNHSNVDDILSQLKSETQIRAIELINDAGELTLIELKEEGISNAVVNNLVQKGFLEKINIETTRDPYAHKVFFEDKEKALHDEQQSAYNAVMATINKDQSETFLLHGITGSGKTEVYLQLIKEVLDKGQDAIVLVPEIALTPQMVDRFKSRFGDEVAVLHSGLSNGERYDEWRKIKMGEARVSVGARSSIFAPFKNIGIIIIDEEHETTYKQEDYPRYHAREIAEWRAQYHQCPLVLGSATPSLESYARAEKGVYTKLEMLTRANKSAMPEMIVSNMRDELMNGNRSMFSSVLHDKIQEKIDEGEQVVLFLNRRGHAQFMLCRDCGHVPMCPNCDISLTYHKYTDELKCHYCGYKEPPVNICPSCESEHIREMGVGTQKVEEIIYQTFQNAKVIRMDNDTTRKKGAHERLLEQFKNGEANILLGTQMIAKGLDFPNITLVGVLNADTMLNLPDFRASEKTFQLITQVAGRAGRSEKTGEVVIQTYNPEHYAIQHAVNYDYKAFFKEEMEFRRLGKYPPYFYMIYLNMQHHNLKTVLTESKHIHDILVQHLSPKAYVLGPAPSPIARINNQHRFQILIKFKSEPELLKALNYLDDRYHELFVKDKFSLHIDINPYMMM
;
A
#
# COMPACT_ATOMS: atom_id res chain seq x y z
N MET A 1 20.54 -32.00 -16.30
CA MET A 1 20.06 -30.68 -15.84
C MET A 1 19.27 -29.92 -16.89
N ILE A 2 18.03 -29.60 -16.51
CA ILE A 2 16.99 -28.95 -17.29
C ILE A 2 16.36 -27.89 -16.40
N ALA A 3 16.23 -26.68 -16.92
CA ALA A 3 15.50 -25.59 -16.28
C ALA A 3 14.03 -25.65 -16.74
N LYS A 4 13.10 -25.74 -15.79
CA LYS A 4 11.67 -25.52 -16.05
C LYS A 4 11.38 -24.03 -15.89
N VAL A 5 11.10 -23.37 -17.00
CA VAL A 5 10.99 -21.91 -17.10
C VAL A 5 9.55 -21.50 -17.40
N ILE A 6 9.01 -20.55 -16.65
CA ILE A 6 7.80 -19.82 -17.05
C ILE A 6 8.19 -18.58 -17.83
N VAL A 7 7.63 -18.41 -19.01
CA VAL A 7 8.03 -17.34 -19.92
C VAL A 7 7.31 -16.03 -19.60
N ASP A 8 8.02 -14.90 -19.73
CA ASP A 8 7.46 -13.56 -19.54
C ASP A 8 6.65 -13.11 -20.76
N ILE A 9 5.49 -13.76 -20.90
CA ILE A 9 4.46 -13.41 -21.85
C ILE A 9 3.14 -13.47 -21.09
N ASN A 10 2.49 -12.31 -20.95
CA ASN A 10 1.19 -12.19 -20.28
C ASN A 10 0.02 -12.75 -21.12
N SER A 11 0.09 -14.04 -21.45
CA SER A 11 -0.90 -14.81 -22.22
C SER A 11 -1.10 -16.16 -21.56
N LYS A 12 -2.36 -16.52 -21.27
CA LYS A 12 -2.68 -17.76 -20.53
C LYS A 12 -2.21 -19.01 -21.30
N ARG A 13 -2.21 -18.97 -22.64
CA ARG A 13 -1.76 -20.09 -23.51
C ARG A 13 -0.32 -20.54 -23.27
N VAL A 14 0.51 -19.63 -22.74
CA VAL A 14 1.93 -19.85 -22.49
C VAL A 14 2.26 -19.68 -21.00
N ASP A 15 1.24 -19.56 -20.14
CA ASP A 15 1.39 -19.48 -18.69
C ASP A 15 1.55 -20.89 -18.10
N LYS A 16 2.62 -21.56 -18.52
CA LYS A 16 3.00 -22.91 -18.13
C LYS A 16 4.52 -23.04 -18.13
N LEU A 17 5.01 -24.13 -17.55
CA LEU A 17 6.43 -24.44 -17.56
C LEU A 17 6.86 -24.95 -18.93
N PHE A 18 8.00 -24.45 -19.41
CA PHE A 18 8.70 -24.91 -20.59
C PHE A 18 10.07 -25.45 -20.19
N ASP A 19 10.42 -26.62 -20.71
CA ASP A 19 11.69 -27.27 -20.42
C ASP A 19 12.79 -26.74 -21.36
N TYR A 20 13.91 -26.33 -20.77
CA TYR A 20 15.12 -25.90 -21.48
C TYR A 20 16.33 -26.66 -20.94
N TYR A 21 17.22 -27.12 -21.80
CA TYR A 21 18.47 -27.71 -21.31
C TYR A 21 19.41 -26.62 -20.82
N ILE A 22 20.15 -26.90 -19.76
CA ILE A 22 21.15 -25.99 -19.20
C ILE A 22 22.51 -26.31 -19.85
N PRO A 23 23.11 -25.37 -20.62
CA PRO A 23 24.45 -25.55 -21.17
C PRO A 23 25.50 -25.81 -20.09
N GLU A 24 26.58 -26.53 -20.42
CA GLU A 24 27.62 -26.93 -19.43
C GLU A 24 28.19 -25.74 -18.65
N HIS A 25 28.49 -24.64 -19.34
CA HIS A 25 29.03 -23.40 -18.75
C HIS A 25 28.04 -22.64 -17.85
N LEU A 26 26.75 -23.02 -17.82
CA LEU A 26 25.74 -22.42 -16.94
C LEU A 26 25.22 -23.38 -15.86
N LYS A 27 25.69 -24.63 -15.82
CA LYS A 27 25.16 -25.64 -14.88
C LYS A 27 25.37 -25.26 -13.41
N SER A 28 26.50 -24.63 -13.09
CA SER A 28 26.82 -24.16 -11.73
C SER A 28 26.10 -22.86 -11.35
N ASP A 29 25.61 -22.10 -12.33
CA ASP A 29 25.11 -20.75 -12.12
C ASP A 29 23.57 -20.68 -12.10
N ILE A 30 22.88 -21.58 -12.81
CA ILE A 30 21.42 -21.55 -12.88
C ILE A 30 20.79 -22.18 -11.63
N VAL A 31 20.02 -21.37 -10.92
CA VAL A 31 19.24 -21.77 -9.75
C VAL A 31 17.79 -21.28 -9.86
N PRO A 32 16.84 -21.93 -9.18
CA PRO A 32 15.45 -21.46 -9.10
C PRO A 32 15.37 -20.00 -8.62
N GLY A 33 14.44 -19.25 -9.20
CA GLY A 33 14.16 -17.85 -8.86
C GLY A 33 14.96 -16.82 -9.67
N GLN A 34 15.91 -17.25 -10.50
CA GLN A 34 16.59 -16.38 -11.44
C GLN A 34 15.74 -16.10 -12.68
N ARG A 35 15.95 -14.92 -13.27
CA ARG A 35 15.49 -14.66 -14.63
C ARG A 35 16.53 -15.11 -15.64
N VAL A 36 16.03 -15.63 -16.75
CA VAL A 36 16.83 -16.15 -17.87
C VAL A 36 16.27 -15.64 -19.19
N VAL A 37 17.13 -15.58 -20.21
CA VAL A 37 16.73 -15.39 -21.61
C VAL A 37 16.65 -16.75 -22.27
N VAL A 38 15.51 -17.04 -22.89
CA VAL A 38 15.26 -18.31 -23.56
C VAL A 38 14.73 -18.09 -24.98
N PRO A 39 14.99 -19.02 -25.92
CA PRO A 39 14.39 -18.98 -27.24
C PRO A 39 12.93 -19.44 -27.17
N PHE A 40 12.03 -18.65 -27.74
CA PHE A 40 10.61 -18.96 -27.80
C PHE A 40 10.04 -18.67 -29.19
N GLY A 41 9.78 -19.73 -29.96
CA GLY A 41 9.50 -19.62 -31.39
C GLY A 41 10.67 -18.93 -32.13
N PRO A 42 10.41 -17.82 -32.87
CA PRO A 42 11.44 -17.04 -33.56
C PRO A 42 12.07 -15.93 -32.69
N ARG A 43 11.60 -15.72 -31.45
CA ARG A 43 12.02 -14.61 -30.59
C ARG A 43 12.90 -15.10 -29.43
N LYS A 44 13.67 -14.19 -28.84
CA LYS A 44 14.29 -14.37 -27.53
C LYS A 44 13.44 -13.60 -26.51
N ILE A 45 13.08 -14.24 -25.41
CA ILE A 45 12.23 -13.65 -24.37
C ILE A 45 12.83 -13.93 -23.00
N GLN A 46 12.42 -13.13 -22.03
CA GLN A 46 12.74 -13.38 -20.63
C GLN A 46 11.80 -14.46 -20.07
N GLY A 47 12.23 -15.11 -19.00
CA GLY A 47 11.43 -16.04 -18.22
C GLY A 47 12.06 -16.26 -16.85
N TYR A 48 11.32 -16.92 -15.97
CA TYR A 48 11.73 -17.21 -14.60
C TYR A 48 11.99 -18.71 -14.45
N VAL A 49 13.14 -19.07 -13.90
CA VAL A 49 13.45 -20.48 -13.56
C VAL A 49 12.64 -20.86 -12.33
N ILE A 50 11.71 -21.79 -12.47
CA ILE A 50 10.84 -22.24 -11.38
C ILE A 50 11.46 -23.43 -10.64
N THR A 51 12.04 -24.38 -11.38
CA THR A 51 12.74 -25.52 -10.80
C THR A 51 13.79 -26.03 -11.78
N VAL A 52 14.76 -26.78 -11.26
CA VAL A 52 15.82 -27.43 -12.02
C VAL A 52 15.76 -28.93 -11.76
N THR A 53 15.79 -29.74 -12.81
CA THR A 53 15.67 -31.20 -12.72
C THR A 53 16.66 -31.90 -13.65
N ASP A 54 16.96 -33.17 -13.38
CA ASP A 54 17.76 -34.00 -14.29
C ASP A 54 16.94 -34.81 -15.29
N ASN A 55 15.63 -34.88 -15.09
CA ASN A 55 14.74 -35.67 -15.93
C ASN A 55 14.18 -34.84 -17.08
N ALA A 56 14.47 -35.27 -18.32
CA ALA A 56 13.87 -34.70 -19.52
C ALA A 56 12.50 -35.32 -19.78
N GLU A 57 11.45 -34.50 -19.82
CA GLU A 57 10.15 -34.94 -20.35
C GLU A 57 10.14 -35.01 -21.88
N TYR A 58 11.07 -34.33 -22.55
CA TYR A 58 11.09 -34.16 -24.00
C TYR A 58 12.49 -34.36 -24.60
N ASP A 59 12.55 -35.01 -25.77
CA ASP A 59 13.81 -35.34 -26.46
C ASP A 59 14.50 -34.15 -27.15
N LYS A 60 13.75 -33.10 -27.49
CA LYS A 60 14.26 -31.92 -28.23
C LYS A 60 14.10 -30.64 -27.42
N LEU A 61 15.12 -30.34 -26.63
CA LEU A 61 15.19 -29.13 -25.81
C LEU A 61 16.05 -28.06 -26.48
N LYS A 62 15.65 -26.80 -26.32
CA LYS A 62 16.50 -25.66 -26.68
C LYS A 62 17.34 -25.22 -25.46
N PRO A 63 18.49 -24.55 -25.66
CA PRO A 63 19.31 -24.07 -24.55
C PRO A 63 18.68 -22.86 -23.88
N VAL A 64 18.96 -22.71 -22.58
CA VAL A 64 18.98 -21.39 -21.93
C VAL A 64 20.08 -20.54 -22.59
N ILE A 65 19.77 -19.30 -22.98
CA ILE A 65 20.71 -18.43 -23.71
C ILE A 65 21.60 -17.65 -22.75
N ALA A 66 21.02 -17.08 -21.70
CA ALA A 66 21.74 -16.26 -20.73
C ALA A 66 20.96 -16.13 -19.42
N ILE A 67 21.67 -15.86 -18.34
CA ILE A 67 21.14 -15.47 -17.04
C ILE A 67 20.98 -13.94 -17.05
N GLN A 68 19.90 -13.43 -16.47
CA GLN A 68 19.65 -11.99 -16.35
C GLN A 68 19.97 -11.46 -14.96
N ASP A 69 19.84 -12.29 -13.94
CA ASP A 69 20.17 -11.97 -12.55
C ASP A 69 21.10 -13.03 -12.01
N PHE A 70 22.27 -12.60 -11.57
CA PHE A 70 23.20 -13.56 -10.98
C PHE A 70 22.66 -14.09 -9.65
N ILE A 71 22.16 -13.19 -8.80
CA ILE A 71 21.45 -13.58 -7.58
C ILE A 71 19.95 -13.71 -7.91
N PRO A 72 19.26 -14.81 -7.51
CA PRO A 72 17.83 -14.98 -7.69
C PRO A 72 17.02 -13.76 -7.21
N GLU A 73 16.09 -13.27 -8.01
CA GLU A 73 15.18 -12.19 -7.58
C GLU A 73 14.00 -12.71 -6.78
N LEU A 74 13.72 -14.00 -6.89
CA LEU A 74 12.66 -14.69 -6.15
C LEU A 74 13.29 -15.72 -5.22
N THR A 75 12.88 -15.71 -3.95
CA THR A 75 13.22 -16.77 -3.00
C THR A 75 12.42 -18.04 -3.35
N PRO A 76 12.85 -19.23 -2.90
CA PRO A 76 12.05 -20.46 -3.04
C PRO A 76 10.62 -20.30 -2.49
N GLU A 77 10.51 -19.60 -1.36
CA GLU A 77 9.22 -19.24 -0.74
C GLU A 77 8.33 -18.41 -1.68
N LEU A 78 8.85 -17.39 -2.34
CA LEU A 78 8.09 -16.59 -3.31
C LEU A 78 7.67 -17.40 -4.55
N ILE A 79 8.47 -18.40 -4.96
CA ILE A 79 8.10 -19.31 -6.06
C ILE A 79 6.89 -20.16 -5.67
N GLU A 80 6.86 -20.72 -4.46
CA GLU A 80 5.71 -21.47 -3.93
C GLU A 80 4.48 -20.58 -3.73
N LEU A 81 4.68 -19.39 -3.16
CA LEU A 81 3.63 -18.39 -3.01
C LEU A 81 3.02 -18.03 -4.36
N SER A 82 3.82 -17.91 -5.42
CA SER A 82 3.33 -17.56 -6.75
C SER A 82 2.35 -18.58 -7.32
N GLU A 83 2.56 -19.86 -6.99
CA GLU A 83 1.70 -20.97 -7.39
C GLU A 83 0.40 -20.97 -6.62
N TRP A 84 0.49 -20.84 -5.29
CA TRP A 84 -0.69 -20.70 -4.43
C TRP A 84 -1.56 -19.51 -4.86
N MET A 85 -0.95 -18.34 -5.08
CA MET A 85 -1.65 -17.12 -5.51
C MET A 85 -2.30 -17.29 -6.89
N SER A 86 -1.60 -17.90 -7.85
CA SER A 86 -2.13 -18.16 -9.19
C SER A 86 -3.42 -19.00 -9.11
N TYR A 87 -3.40 -20.05 -8.28
CA TYR A 87 -4.56 -20.92 -8.08
C TYR A 87 -5.70 -20.23 -7.29
N SER A 88 -5.37 -19.64 -6.14
CA SER A 88 -6.36 -19.08 -5.20
C SER A 88 -7.06 -17.83 -5.74
N HIS A 89 -6.39 -17.05 -6.60
CA HIS A 89 -6.91 -15.81 -7.17
C HIS A 89 -7.26 -15.93 -8.65
N VAL A 90 -7.34 -17.14 -9.20
CA VAL A 90 -7.66 -17.41 -10.62
C VAL A 90 -6.84 -16.49 -11.53
N SER A 91 -5.54 -16.46 -11.28
CA SER A 91 -4.60 -15.52 -11.88
C SER A 91 -3.50 -16.26 -12.61
N LYS A 92 -2.92 -15.64 -13.64
CA LYS A 92 -1.78 -16.19 -14.36
C LYS A 92 -0.57 -16.16 -13.45
N ARG A 93 0.20 -17.25 -13.41
CA ARG A 93 1.40 -17.31 -12.58
C ARG A 93 2.41 -16.27 -13.01
N ILE A 94 2.54 -15.98 -14.31
CA ILE A 94 3.42 -14.90 -14.78
C ILE A 94 3.01 -13.52 -14.25
N ALA A 95 1.71 -13.21 -14.21
CA ALA A 95 1.24 -11.92 -13.70
C ALA A 95 1.44 -11.80 -12.18
N VAL A 96 1.39 -12.92 -11.46
CA VAL A 96 1.73 -12.98 -10.03
C VAL A 96 3.22 -12.71 -9.83
N LEU A 97 4.09 -13.40 -10.57
CA LEU A 97 5.55 -13.19 -10.51
C LEU A 97 5.91 -11.74 -10.85
N ASP A 98 5.26 -11.16 -11.86
CA ASP A 98 5.44 -9.76 -12.21
C ASP A 98 4.97 -8.80 -11.12
N ALA A 99 3.92 -9.14 -10.37
CA ALA A 99 3.43 -8.33 -9.27
C ALA A 99 4.34 -8.40 -8.03
N MET A 100 5.09 -9.49 -7.86
CA MET A 100 6.06 -9.65 -6.78
C MET A 100 7.30 -8.77 -6.96
N LEU A 101 7.72 -8.53 -8.22
CA LEU A 101 8.97 -7.83 -8.51
C LEU A 101 8.77 -6.34 -8.88
N PRO A 102 9.63 -5.44 -8.37
CA PRO A 102 9.66 -4.05 -8.81
C PRO A 102 9.83 -3.91 -10.33
N ASN A 103 9.18 -2.91 -10.94
CA ASN A 103 9.34 -2.61 -12.37
C ASN A 103 10.78 -2.33 -12.79
N ALA A 104 11.60 -1.83 -11.86
CA ALA A 104 13.00 -1.56 -12.09
C ALA A 104 13.82 -2.83 -12.30
N VAL A 105 13.56 -3.87 -11.50
CA VAL A 105 14.14 -5.20 -11.68
C VAL A 105 13.77 -5.71 -13.07
N LYS A 106 12.50 -5.58 -13.46
CA LYS A 106 11.94 -6.03 -14.76
C LYS A 106 12.43 -5.25 -16.00
N GLY A 107 13.13 -4.13 -15.84
CA GLY A 107 13.56 -3.30 -16.97
C GLY A 107 14.69 -3.93 -17.80
N LYS A 108 14.85 -3.47 -19.04
CA LYS A 108 15.97 -3.85 -19.94
C LYS A 108 17.26 -3.10 -19.57
N TYR A 109 17.62 -3.09 -18.30
CA TYR A 109 18.89 -2.50 -17.86
C TYR A 109 20.00 -3.53 -18.03
N LYS A 110 21.19 -3.07 -18.40
CA LYS A 110 22.37 -3.92 -18.37
C LYS A 110 22.83 -4.03 -16.93
N LYS A 111 22.89 -5.23 -16.39
CA LYS A 111 23.48 -5.45 -15.07
C LYS A 111 24.99 -5.42 -15.15
N ILE A 112 25.60 -4.80 -14.15
CA ILE A 112 27.04 -4.69 -13.99
C ILE A 112 27.43 -5.19 -12.60
N PHE A 113 28.59 -5.82 -12.51
CA PHE A 113 29.32 -6.03 -11.29
C PHE A 113 30.21 -4.82 -11.07
N ARG A 114 30.11 -4.20 -9.89
CA ARG A 114 30.95 -3.08 -9.47
C ARG A 114 31.87 -3.57 -8.37
N LEU A 115 33.16 -3.29 -8.52
CA LEU A 115 34.17 -3.56 -7.51
C LEU A 115 34.09 -2.48 -6.43
N ILE A 116 33.94 -2.87 -5.17
CA ILE A 116 33.92 -1.98 -4.00
C ILE A 116 35.31 -1.97 -3.35
N ASP A 117 35.91 -3.14 -3.20
CA ASP A 117 37.26 -3.33 -2.68
C ASP A 117 38.09 -4.11 -3.71
N ASP A 118 39.22 -3.55 -4.15
CA ASP A 118 40.11 -4.17 -5.12
C ASP A 118 41.25 -4.96 -4.49
N GLU A 119 41.48 -4.82 -3.18
CA GLU A 119 42.58 -5.47 -2.45
C GLU A 119 42.31 -6.96 -2.20
N THR A 120 41.03 -7.35 -2.12
CA THR A 120 40.61 -8.73 -1.84
C THR A 120 40.48 -9.60 -3.09
N LEU A 121 40.41 -8.99 -4.29
CA LEU A 121 40.23 -9.70 -5.54
C LEU A 121 41.57 -10.16 -6.15
N PRO A 122 41.69 -11.44 -6.59
CA PRO A 122 42.85 -11.90 -7.34
C PRO A 122 43.09 -11.04 -8.58
N GLN A 123 44.35 -10.68 -8.87
CA GLN A 123 44.72 -9.86 -10.03
C GLN A 123 44.17 -10.39 -11.37
N GLU A 124 44.01 -11.72 -11.47
CA GLU A 124 43.43 -12.40 -12.62
C GLU A 124 41.95 -12.07 -12.85
N LEU A 125 41.20 -11.70 -11.81
CA LEU A 125 39.82 -11.25 -11.90
C LEU A 125 39.72 -9.72 -12.04
N THR A 126 40.58 -8.98 -11.32
CA THR A 126 40.60 -7.50 -11.35
C THR A 126 40.83 -6.95 -12.76
N GLN A 127 41.65 -7.62 -13.58
CA GLN A 127 41.91 -7.21 -14.98
C GLN A 127 40.66 -7.16 -15.88
N TYR A 128 39.57 -7.85 -15.51
CA TYR A 128 38.34 -7.85 -16.30
C TYR A 128 37.44 -6.65 -15.98
N PHE A 129 37.65 -5.99 -14.85
CA PHE A 129 36.93 -4.78 -14.47
C PHE A 129 37.53 -3.57 -15.18
N LYS A 130 36.69 -2.82 -15.90
CA LYS A 130 37.03 -1.51 -16.49
C LYS A 130 36.35 -0.42 -15.69
N ASP A 131 37.12 0.54 -15.21
CA ASP A 131 36.63 1.61 -14.33
C ASP A 131 35.84 1.03 -13.13
N ALA A 132 36.40 0.00 -12.48
CA ALA A 132 35.77 -0.77 -11.39
C ALA A 132 34.43 -1.43 -11.76
N THR A 133 34.12 -1.63 -13.05
CA THR A 133 32.87 -2.27 -13.50
C THR A 133 33.07 -3.38 -14.53
N LEU A 134 32.21 -4.40 -14.49
CA LEU A 134 32.17 -5.52 -15.42
C LEU A 134 30.72 -5.87 -15.74
N THR A 135 30.32 -5.85 -17.02
CA THR A 135 28.94 -6.21 -17.38
C THR A 135 28.67 -7.70 -17.15
N LEU A 136 27.46 -8.05 -16.71
CA LEU A 136 27.04 -9.44 -16.56
C LEU A 136 27.21 -10.22 -17.87
N GLU A 137 26.82 -9.61 -19.00
CA GLU A 137 27.00 -10.20 -20.33
C GLU A 137 28.47 -10.56 -20.60
N ARG A 138 29.41 -9.69 -20.21
CA ARG A 138 30.84 -9.93 -20.41
C ARG A 138 31.37 -10.99 -19.45
N ALA A 139 30.94 -10.97 -18.18
CA ALA A 139 31.28 -12.00 -17.21
C ALA A 139 30.83 -13.39 -17.69
N GLN A 140 29.62 -13.50 -18.25
CA GLN A 140 29.10 -14.74 -18.82
C GLN A 140 29.88 -15.21 -20.05
N GLN A 141 30.30 -14.29 -20.93
CA GLN A 141 31.16 -14.63 -22.07
C GLN A 141 32.55 -15.14 -21.66
N LEU A 142 33.03 -14.66 -20.51
CA LEU A 142 34.32 -15.05 -19.95
C LEU A 142 34.24 -16.29 -19.06
N GLU A 143 33.04 -16.79 -18.78
CA GLU A 143 32.79 -17.94 -17.87
C GLU A 143 33.34 -17.72 -16.45
N ILE A 144 33.45 -16.47 -16.00
CA ILE A 144 33.96 -16.10 -14.66
C ILE A 144 32.87 -15.82 -13.63
N VAL A 145 31.59 -15.93 -14.02
CA VAL A 145 30.44 -15.57 -13.17
C VAL A 145 30.44 -16.35 -11.85
N SER A 146 30.66 -17.67 -11.88
CA SER A 146 30.76 -18.48 -10.65
C SER A 146 31.95 -18.08 -9.77
N LEU A 147 33.04 -17.58 -10.37
CA LEU A 147 34.25 -17.16 -9.65
C LEU A 147 34.05 -15.83 -8.92
N LEU A 148 33.13 -14.98 -9.39
CA LEU A 148 32.78 -13.72 -8.71
C LEU A 148 31.88 -13.94 -7.49
N LYS A 149 31.24 -15.12 -7.37
CA LYS A 149 30.25 -15.41 -6.33
C LYS A 149 30.73 -15.16 -4.90
N PRO A 150 31.91 -15.66 -4.46
CA PRO A 150 32.37 -15.48 -3.09
C PRO A 150 32.56 -14.00 -2.75
N TYR A 151 33.07 -13.23 -3.70
CA TYR A 151 33.32 -11.79 -3.58
C TYR A 151 32.03 -10.96 -3.55
N ILE A 152 30.96 -11.46 -4.16
CA ILE A 152 29.64 -10.85 -4.04
C ILE A 152 29.02 -11.16 -2.67
N GLU A 153 29.21 -12.37 -2.16
CA GLU A 153 28.69 -12.79 -0.86
C GLU A 153 29.39 -12.10 0.32
N CYS A 154 30.67 -11.74 0.20
CA CYS A 154 31.38 -10.96 1.22
C CYS A 154 31.29 -9.43 1.05
N GLY A 155 30.71 -8.95 -0.06
CA GLY A 155 30.42 -7.53 -0.28
C GLY A 155 31.45 -6.76 -1.14
N ASP A 156 32.56 -7.39 -1.51
CA ASP A 156 33.64 -6.79 -2.32
C ASP A 156 33.19 -6.47 -3.75
N ILE A 157 32.20 -7.21 -4.26
CA ILE A 157 31.56 -6.97 -5.55
C ILE A 157 30.05 -6.76 -5.37
N VAL A 158 29.54 -5.72 -6.00
CA VAL A 158 28.12 -5.35 -5.97
C VAL A 158 27.48 -5.49 -7.34
N GLU A 159 26.36 -6.22 -7.42
CA GLU A 159 25.49 -6.24 -8.61
C GLU A 159 24.65 -4.94 -8.68
N ASP A 160 24.82 -4.15 -9.74
CA ASP A 160 24.17 -2.85 -10.00
C ASP A 160 23.62 -2.79 -11.44
N ILE A 161 22.90 -1.72 -11.80
CA ILE A 161 22.35 -1.46 -13.14
C ILE A 161 23.08 -0.30 -13.85
N GLU A 162 23.38 -0.50 -15.13
CA GLU A 162 23.92 0.54 -16.01
C GLU A 162 22.80 1.55 -16.35
N VAL A 163 22.79 2.69 -15.67
CA VAL A 163 21.79 3.74 -15.90
C VAL A 163 22.13 4.48 -17.21
N SER A 164 21.31 4.30 -18.25
CA SER A 164 21.44 5.05 -19.50
C SER A 164 21.45 6.56 -19.24
N GLN A 165 22.31 7.30 -19.95
CA GLN A 165 22.66 8.73 -19.79
C GLN A 165 21.50 9.76 -19.73
N LYS A 166 20.22 9.35 -19.79
CA LYS A 166 19.06 10.25 -19.66
C LYS A 166 18.73 10.67 -18.22
N TYR A 167 19.39 10.10 -17.22
CA TYR A 167 19.31 10.56 -15.84
C TYR A 167 20.72 10.72 -15.28
N LYS A 168 21.33 11.91 -15.45
CA LYS A 168 22.60 12.22 -14.78
C LYS A 168 22.41 12.00 -13.28
N LYS A 169 23.20 11.06 -12.70
CA LYS A 169 23.30 10.87 -11.24
C LYS A 169 23.68 12.22 -10.61
N LYS A 170 23.13 12.55 -9.44
CA LYS A 170 23.60 13.68 -8.63
C LYS A 170 24.98 13.29 -8.09
N THR A 171 26.03 13.75 -8.74
CA THR A 171 27.38 13.73 -8.20
C THR A 171 27.57 15.02 -7.40
N PHE A 172 28.01 14.91 -6.15
CA PHE A 172 28.47 16.08 -5.40
C PHE A 172 29.98 16.22 -5.60
N VAL A 173 30.43 17.46 -5.73
CA VAL A 173 31.87 17.76 -5.74
C VAL A 173 32.36 17.60 -4.31
N GLY A 174 33.35 16.74 -4.10
CA GLY A 174 34.04 16.54 -2.84
C GLY A 174 35.54 16.72 -2.98
N VAL A 175 36.25 16.52 -1.87
CA VAL A 175 37.70 16.61 -1.79
C VAL A 175 38.28 15.47 -0.95
N LYS A 176 39.45 15.01 -1.34
CA LYS A 176 40.28 14.06 -0.59
C LYS A 176 41.71 14.57 -0.45
N LEU A 177 42.48 14.01 0.48
CA LEU A 177 43.89 14.33 0.63
C LEU A 177 44.72 13.77 -0.53
N ASN A 178 45.62 14.60 -1.06
CA ASN A 178 46.52 14.22 -2.15
C ASN A 178 47.84 13.61 -1.66
N HIS A 179 48.15 13.75 -0.36
CA HIS A 179 49.41 13.32 0.25
C HIS A 179 49.16 12.44 1.47
N SER A 180 49.98 11.41 1.65
CA SER A 180 49.89 10.41 2.72
C SER A 180 50.55 10.81 4.05
N ASN A 181 51.25 11.94 4.11
CA ASN A 181 51.84 12.45 5.36
C ASN A 181 51.21 13.77 5.77
N VAL A 182 50.24 13.70 6.69
CA VAL A 182 49.43 14.86 7.13
C VAL A 182 50.24 15.85 7.95
N ASP A 183 51.22 15.38 8.72
CA ASP A 183 52.07 16.23 9.57
C ASP A 183 52.89 17.25 8.75
N ASP A 184 53.35 16.85 7.56
CA ASP A 184 54.06 17.75 6.64
C ASP A 184 53.14 18.83 6.07
N ILE A 185 51.87 18.50 5.81
CA ILE A 185 50.87 19.46 5.32
C ILE A 185 50.53 20.47 6.42
N LEU A 186 50.28 19.99 7.65
CA LEU A 186 49.94 20.83 8.80
C LEU A 186 51.08 21.82 9.13
N SER A 187 52.34 21.40 8.98
CA SER A 187 53.51 22.27 9.20
C SER A 187 53.62 23.47 8.24
N GLN A 188 53.01 23.35 7.05
CA GLN A 188 53.04 24.39 5.99
C GLN A 188 51.85 25.34 6.04
N LEU A 189 50.85 25.06 6.88
CA LEU A 189 49.64 25.85 7.03
C LEU A 189 49.72 26.75 8.25
N LYS A 190 49.33 28.03 8.11
CA LYS A 190 49.32 29.03 9.19
C LYS A 190 47.90 29.45 9.61
N SER A 191 46.87 28.93 8.95
CA SER A 191 45.47 29.31 9.15
C SER A 191 44.73 28.19 9.88
N GLU A 192 44.16 28.49 11.05
CA GLU A 192 43.42 27.51 11.87
C GLU A 192 42.28 26.84 11.10
N THR A 193 41.58 27.59 10.24
CA THR A 193 40.51 27.05 9.37
C THR A 193 41.01 26.13 8.25
N GLN A 194 42.28 26.27 7.82
CA GLN A 194 42.90 25.37 6.83
C GLN A 194 43.38 24.08 7.49
N ILE A 195 43.93 24.18 8.70
CA ILE A 195 44.36 23.04 9.52
C ILE A 195 43.14 22.18 9.86
N ARG A 196 42.07 22.78 10.41
CA ARG A 196 40.81 22.07 10.72
C ARG A 196 40.20 21.37 9.51
N ALA A 197 40.30 21.97 8.31
CA ALA A 197 39.80 21.34 7.08
C ALA A 197 40.60 20.09 6.70
N ILE A 198 41.93 20.12 6.85
CA ILE A 198 42.81 18.97 6.58
C ILE A 198 42.59 17.85 7.61
N GLU A 199 42.42 18.19 8.89
CA GLU A 199 42.13 17.22 9.96
C GLU A 199 40.79 16.50 9.73
N LEU A 200 39.73 17.26 9.44
CA LEU A 200 38.41 16.68 9.14
C LEU A 200 38.43 15.74 7.92
N ILE A 201 39.15 16.11 6.87
CA ILE A 201 39.27 15.27 5.66
C ILE A 201 40.18 14.06 5.94
N ASN A 202 41.19 14.18 6.80
CA ASN A 202 42.03 13.04 7.19
C ASN A 202 41.24 11.98 7.97
N ASP A 203 40.39 12.42 8.91
CA ASP A 203 39.60 11.52 9.74
C ASP A 203 38.49 10.82 8.94
N ALA A 204 37.90 11.52 7.97
CA ALA A 204 36.80 11.00 7.14
C ALA A 204 37.24 10.37 5.81
N GLY A 205 38.50 10.57 5.40
CA GLY A 205 39.04 10.15 4.09
C GLY A 205 38.59 11.02 2.92
N GLU A 206 37.29 11.08 2.66
CA GLU A 206 36.67 11.85 1.59
C GLU A 206 35.47 12.63 2.11
N LEU A 207 35.36 13.93 1.79
CA LEU A 207 34.22 14.76 2.19
C LEU A 207 33.67 15.59 1.03
N THR A 208 32.36 15.74 0.97
CA THR A 208 31.69 16.62 0.01
C THR A 208 31.88 18.10 0.39
N LEU A 209 31.80 18.99 -0.58
CA LEU A 209 31.81 20.44 -0.31
C LEU A 209 30.61 20.91 0.53
N ILE A 210 29.55 20.10 0.64
CA ILE A 210 28.37 20.41 1.46
C ILE A 210 28.66 20.11 2.93
N GLU A 211 29.17 18.92 3.23
CA GLU A 211 29.57 18.52 4.60
C GLU A 211 30.62 19.48 5.18
N LEU A 212 31.61 19.87 4.38
CA LEU A 212 32.61 20.87 4.80
C LEU A 212 31.98 22.22 5.10
N LYS A 213 30.93 22.61 4.38
CA LYS A 213 30.23 23.89 4.60
C LYS A 213 29.38 23.86 5.87
N GLU A 214 28.77 22.72 6.19
CA GLU A 214 28.01 22.52 7.43
C GLU A 214 28.94 22.57 8.66
N GLU A 215 30.17 22.09 8.52
CA GLU A 215 31.25 22.22 9.51
C GLU A 215 31.89 23.63 9.57
N GLY A 216 31.37 24.59 8.80
CA GLY A 216 31.82 25.99 8.80
C GLY A 216 33.02 26.29 7.91
N ILE A 217 33.45 25.36 7.05
CA ILE A 217 34.55 25.55 6.10
C ILE A 217 34.00 26.06 4.77
N SER A 218 34.41 27.26 4.37
CA SER A 218 33.95 27.85 3.11
C SER A 218 34.62 27.22 1.88
N ASN A 219 33.90 27.21 0.75
CA ASN A 219 34.43 26.78 -0.55
C ASN A 219 35.72 27.51 -0.96
N ALA A 220 35.94 28.74 -0.50
CA ALA A 220 37.16 29.50 -0.79
C ALA A 220 38.39 28.87 -0.09
N VAL A 221 38.22 28.38 1.14
CA VAL A 221 39.25 27.68 1.90
C VAL A 221 39.62 26.36 1.20
N VAL A 222 38.60 25.58 0.81
CA VAL A 222 38.80 24.30 0.11
C VAL A 222 39.50 24.53 -1.24
N ASN A 223 39.06 25.51 -2.03
CA ASN A 223 39.71 25.84 -3.31
C ASN A 223 41.16 26.29 -3.14
N ASN A 224 41.50 27.00 -2.05
CA ASN A 224 42.88 27.39 -1.77
C ASN A 224 43.77 26.18 -1.44
N LEU A 225 43.25 25.21 -0.67
CA LEU A 225 43.95 23.97 -0.36
C LEU A 225 44.14 23.08 -1.60
N VAL A 226 43.15 23.06 -2.49
CA VAL A 226 43.27 22.39 -3.81
C VAL A 226 44.33 23.06 -4.68
N GLN A 227 44.37 24.40 -4.72
CA GLN A 227 45.40 25.15 -5.47
C GLN A 227 46.83 24.93 -4.93
N LYS A 228 46.97 24.76 -3.62
CA LYS A 228 48.25 24.41 -2.98
C LYS A 228 48.67 22.95 -3.20
N GLY A 229 47.81 22.12 -3.81
CA GLY A 229 48.09 20.72 -4.11
C GLY A 229 47.86 19.76 -2.94
N PHE A 230 47.28 20.22 -1.82
CA PHE A 230 47.02 19.40 -0.64
C PHE A 230 45.74 18.57 -0.76
N LEU A 231 44.75 19.08 -1.50
CA LEU A 231 43.48 18.41 -1.74
C LEU A 231 43.26 18.16 -3.22
N GLU A 232 42.69 17.01 -3.56
CA GLU A 232 42.20 16.69 -4.90
C GLU A 232 40.67 16.79 -4.92
N LYS A 233 40.11 17.42 -5.95
CA LYS A 233 38.65 17.42 -6.17
C LYS A 233 38.22 16.11 -6.82
N ILE A 234 37.30 15.43 -6.15
CA ILE A 234 36.71 14.19 -6.63
C ILE A 234 35.20 14.34 -6.79
N ASN A 235 34.60 13.51 -7.63
CA ASN A 235 33.15 13.38 -7.70
C ASN A 235 32.75 12.23 -6.79
N ILE A 236 32.15 12.54 -5.64
CA ILE A 236 31.68 11.51 -4.72
C ILE A 236 30.29 11.07 -5.21
N GLU A 237 30.16 9.79 -5.59
CA GLU A 237 28.87 9.18 -5.92
C GLU A 237 28.18 8.73 -4.62
N THR A 238 27.15 9.44 -4.18
CA THR A 238 26.32 8.97 -3.06
C THR A 238 25.25 8.00 -3.55
N THR A 239 24.96 6.97 -2.75
CA THR A 239 23.73 6.18 -2.90
C THR A 239 22.53 7.13 -2.87
N ARG A 240 21.52 6.83 -3.70
CA ARG A 240 20.29 7.64 -3.74
C ARG A 240 19.41 7.24 -2.56
N ASP A 241 19.89 7.43 -1.34
CA ASP A 241 19.01 7.38 -0.20
C ASP A 241 18.16 8.66 -0.21
N PRO A 242 16.82 8.56 -0.44
CA PRO A 242 15.94 9.73 -0.39
C PRO A 242 15.97 10.43 0.98
N TYR A 243 16.50 9.75 1.99
CA TYR A 243 16.54 10.16 3.39
C TYR A 243 17.95 10.49 3.90
N ALA A 244 19.02 10.36 3.10
CA ALA A 244 20.40 10.62 3.55
C ALA A 244 20.62 12.06 4.06
N HIS A 245 19.81 13.02 3.63
CA HIS A 245 19.89 14.42 4.08
C HIS A 245 19.08 14.71 5.35
N LYS A 246 18.45 13.70 5.96
CA LYS A 246 17.70 13.86 7.21
C LYS A 246 18.52 13.37 8.38
N VAL A 247 18.69 14.24 9.38
CA VAL A 247 19.21 13.83 10.69
C VAL A 247 18.10 13.14 11.46
N PHE A 248 18.27 11.85 11.72
CA PHE A 248 17.36 11.08 12.57
C PHE A 248 17.84 11.16 14.02
N PHE A 249 16.99 11.65 14.91
CA PHE A 249 17.24 11.55 16.36
C PHE A 249 16.91 10.13 16.82
N GLU A 250 17.77 9.55 17.65
CA GLU A 250 17.60 8.20 18.20
C GLU A 250 16.34 8.12 19.07
N ASP A 251 15.36 7.28 18.69
CA ASP A 251 14.15 7.04 19.49
C ASP A 251 14.42 5.92 20.50
N LYS A 252 14.45 6.25 21.80
CA LYS A 252 14.67 5.28 22.88
C LYS A 252 13.40 4.49 23.18
N GLU A 253 13.58 3.26 23.67
CA GLU A 253 12.47 2.40 24.13
C GLU A 253 11.66 3.10 25.22
N LYS A 254 10.34 3.10 25.04
CA LYS A 254 9.41 3.66 26.01
C LYS A 254 8.92 2.54 26.91
N ALA A 255 8.69 2.88 28.18
CA ALA A 255 8.03 1.95 29.09
C ALA A 255 6.62 1.63 28.56
N LEU A 256 6.32 0.35 28.36
CA LEU A 256 5.00 -0.10 27.97
C LEU A 256 4.04 -0.02 29.17
N HIS A 257 2.82 0.43 28.92
CA HIS A 257 1.72 0.35 29.89
C HIS A 257 1.17 -1.08 29.99
N ASP A 258 0.36 -1.37 31.01
CA ASP A 258 -0.13 -2.74 31.28
C ASP A 258 -0.79 -3.42 30.08
N GLU A 259 -1.67 -2.72 29.35
CA GLU A 259 -2.33 -3.26 28.14
C GLU A 259 -1.33 -3.52 27.00
N GLN A 260 -0.37 -2.60 26.82
CA GLN A 260 0.70 -2.74 25.83
C GLN A 260 1.64 -3.91 26.18
N GLN A 261 2.01 -4.03 27.45
CA GLN A 261 2.87 -5.10 27.96
C GLN A 261 2.20 -6.46 27.82
N SER A 262 0.89 -6.55 28.10
CA SER A 262 0.13 -7.79 27.89
C SER A 262 0.11 -8.20 26.42
N ALA A 263 -0.11 -7.24 25.50
CA ALA A 263 -0.08 -7.50 24.07
C ALA A 263 1.31 -7.94 23.59
N TYR A 264 2.36 -7.22 24.01
CA TYR A 264 3.75 -7.55 23.74
C TYR A 264 4.10 -8.97 24.22
N ASN A 265 3.80 -9.30 25.48
CA ASN A 265 4.08 -10.60 26.07
C ASN A 265 3.39 -11.75 25.31
N ALA A 266 2.15 -11.55 24.89
CA ALA A 266 1.39 -12.55 24.15
C ALA A 266 2.04 -12.86 22.79
N VAL A 267 2.42 -11.83 22.03
CA VAL A 267 3.08 -12.02 20.73
C VAL A 267 4.49 -12.59 20.92
N MET A 268 5.25 -12.09 21.90
CA MET A 268 6.59 -12.59 22.23
C MET A 268 6.60 -14.07 22.60
N ALA A 269 5.57 -14.56 23.30
CA ALA A 269 5.45 -15.98 23.62
C ALA A 269 5.39 -16.86 22.35
N THR A 270 4.78 -16.35 21.27
CA THR A 270 4.70 -17.03 19.97
C THR A 270 5.99 -16.86 19.17
N ILE A 271 6.61 -15.68 19.18
CA ILE A 271 7.96 -15.45 18.60
C ILE A 271 9.00 -16.39 19.25
N ASN A 272 8.87 -16.68 20.54
CA ASN A 272 9.77 -17.58 21.25
C ASN A 272 9.56 -19.06 20.97
N LYS A 273 8.42 -19.43 20.36
CA LYS A 273 8.09 -20.81 20.02
C LYS A 273 8.27 -21.12 18.54
N ASP A 274 8.65 -20.12 17.71
CA ASP A 274 8.68 -20.22 16.25
C ASP A 274 7.40 -20.87 15.72
N GLN A 275 6.25 -20.28 16.11
CA GLN A 275 4.93 -20.77 15.75
C GLN A 275 4.16 -19.71 14.96
N SER A 276 3.44 -20.14 13.93
CA SER A 276 2.49 -19.27 13.25
C SER A 276 1.20 -19.07 14.06
N GLU A 277 0.90 -17.81 14.38
CA GLU A 277 -0.36 -17.41 15.01
C GLU A 277 -0.75 -16.02 14.52
N THR A 278 -2.05 -15.80 14.28
CA THR A 278 -2.57 -14.49 13.88
C THR A 278 -3.20 -13.79 15.07
N PHE A 279 -2.72 -12.59 15.37
CA PHE A 279 -3.20 -11.74 16.44
C PHE A 279 -4.00 -10.58 15.86
N LEU A 280 -5.17 -10.30 16.43
CA LEU A 280 -5.88 -9.03 16.21
C LEU A 280 -5.59 -8.10 17.38
N LEU A 281 -4.75 -7.08 17.17
CA LEU A 281 -4.47 -6.02 18.12
C LEU A 281 -5.49 -4.88 17.96
N HIS A 282 -6.59 -4.99 18.70
CA HIS A 282 -7.64 -3.97 18.78
C HIS A 282 -7.24 -2.88 19.79
N GLY A 283 -6.59 -1.83 19.29
CA GLY A 283 -6.12 -0.73 20.12
C GLY A 283 -6.65 0.62 19.64
N ILE A 284 -7.33 1.38 20.51
CA ILE A 284 -7.93 2.67 20.15
C ILE A 284 -6.87 3.66 19.63
N THR A 285 -7.30 4.70 18.93
CA THR A 285 -6.40 5.74 18.45
C THR A 285 -5.66 6.40 19.61
N GLY A 286 -4.32 6.41 19.56
CA GLY A 286 -3.49 6.93 20.65
C GLY A 286 -3.13 5.92 21.75
N SER A 287 -3.54 4.65 21.64
CA SER A 287 -3.16 3.57 22.57
C SER A 287 -1.69 3.15 22.48
N GLY A 288 -0.95 3.59 21.46
CA GLY A 288 0.47 3.31 21.31
C GLY A 288 0.79 1.96 20.66
N LYS A 289 -0.10 1.39 19.83
CA LYS A 289 0.16 0.16 19.04
C LYS A 289 1.52 0.16 18.34
N THR A 290 1.91 1.28 17.74
CA THR A 290 3.20 1.43 17.06
C THR A 290 4.39 1.17 17.98
N GLU A 291 4.31 1.54 19.26
CA GLU A 291 5.41 1.27 20.20
C GLU A 291 5.57 -0.23 20.46
N VAL A 292 4.45 -0.96 20.60
CA VAL A 292 4.45 -2.42 20.71
C VAL A 292 5.07 -3.05 19.46
N TYR A 293 4.74 -2.56 18.26
CA TYR A 293 5.34 -3.05 17.02
C TYR A 293 6.86 -2.86 16.99
N LEU A 294 7.35 -1.66 17.34
CA LEU A 294 8.77 -1.36 17.32
C LEU A 294 9.56 -2.25 18.29
N GLN A 295 9.03 -2.51 19.48
CA GLN A 295 9.68 -3.39 20.45
C GLN A 295 9.66 -4.86 20.00
N LEU A 296 8.55 -5.34 19.45
CA LEU A 296 8.48 -6.70 18.88
C LEU A 296 9.46 -6.90 17.73
N ILE A 297 9.58 -5.91 16.84
CA ILE A 297 10.53 -5.96 15.73
C ILE A 297 11.96 -6.02 16.24
N LYS A 298 12.30 -5.20 17.25
CA LYS A 298 13.64 -5.22 17.83
C LYS A 298 14.02 -6.63 18.32
N GLU A 299 13.15 -7.28 19.08
CA GLU A 299 13.39 -8.64 19.58
C GLU A 299 13.58 -9.67 18.45
N VAL A 300 12.83 -9.53 17.36
CA VAL A 300 12.98 -10.36 16.16
C VAL A 300 14.33 -10.12 15.48
N LEU A 301 14.76 -8.86 15.38
CA LEU A 301 16.07 -8.51 14.85
C LEU A 301 17.20 -9.06 15.73
N ASP A 302 17.07 -8.97 17.05
CA ASP A 302 18.05 -9.49 18.02
C ASP A 302 18.20 -11.02 17.92
N LYS A 303 17.15 -11.72 17.45
CA LYS A 303 17.19 -13.16 17.13
C LYS A 303 17.81 -13.52 15.78
N GLY A 304 18.25 -12.55 14.98
CA GLY A 304 18.75 -12.81 13.63
C GLY A 304 17.65 -13.08 12.59
N GLN A 305 16.40 -12.69 12.89
CA GLN A 305 15.26 -12.79 11.97
C GLN A 305 14.90 -11.41 11.38
N ASP A 306 14.06 -11.38 10.35
CA ASP A 306 13.65 -10.18 9.61
C ASP A 306 12.18 -9.82 9.90
N ALA A 307 11.80 -8.56 9.64
CA ALA A 307 10.43 -8.08 9.87
C ALA A 307 9.80 -7.41 8.65
N ILE A 308 8.51 -7.67 8.43
CA ILE A 308 7.69 -6.96 7.44
C ILE A 308 6.63 -6.12 8.14
N VAL A 309 6.57 -4.83 7.83
CA VAL A 309 5.55 -3.91 8.31
C VAL A 309 4.81 -3.32 7.12
N LEU A 310 3.53 -3.67 6.99
CA LEU A 310 2.63 -3.07 6.02
C LEU A 310 1.88 -1.92 6.67
N VAL A 311 1.97 -0.74 6.07
CA VAL A 311 1.15 0.42 6.40
C VAL A 311 0.33 0.82 5.18
N PRO A 312 -0.85 1.44 5.36
CA PRO A 312 -1.62 1.93 4.22
C PRO A 312 -0.80 2.94 3.41
N GLU A 313 -0.93 2.94 2.08
CA GLU A 313 -0.12 3.80 1.21
C GLU A 313 -0.22 5.30 1.57
N ILE A 314 -1.41 5.72 2.00
CA ILE A 314 -1.69 7.09 2.46
C ILE A 314 -1.19 7.40 3.88
N ALA A 315 -0.89 6.36 4.66
CA ALA A 315 -0.39 6.46 6.05
C ALA A 315 1.13 6.32 6.14
N LEU A 316 1.82 5.96 5.04
CA LEU A 316 3.28 6.03 4.94
C LEU A 316 3.72 7.50 4.84
N THR A 317 3.42 8.27 5.88
CA THR A 317 3.86 9.64 6.02
C THR A 317 5.35 9.66 6.33
N PRO A 318 6.06 10.75 6.01
CA PRO A 318 7.44 10.93 6.45
C PRO A 318 7.60 10.70 7.96
N GLN A 319 6.60 11.06 8.78
CA GLN A 319 6.63 10.83 10.23
C GLN A 319 6.73 9.34 10.60
N MET A 320 5.98 8.48 9.92
CA MET A 320 6.05 7.03 10.16
C MET A 320 7.41 6.48 9.72
N VAL A 321 7.87 6.86 8.51
CA VAL A 321 9.19 6.44 8.00
C VAL A 321 10.31 6.91 8.93
N ASP A 322 10.28 8.18 9.32
CA ASP A 322 11.26 8.80 10.21
C ASP A 322 11.28 8.08 11.56
N ARG A 323 10.14 7.64 12.10
CA ARG A 323 10.09 6.86 13.35
C ARG A 323 10.76 5.49 13.23
N PHE A 324 10.57 4.77 12.13
CA PHE A 324 11.23 3.49 11.90
C PHE A 324 12.74 3.68 11.65
N LYS A 325 13.12 4.67 10.85
CA LYS A 325 14.53 5.03 10.60
C LYS A 325 15.24 5.50 11.87
N SER A 326 14.59 6.30 12.72
CA SER A 326 15.10 6.68 14.04
C SER A 326 15.31 5.51 14.99
N ARG A 327 14.60 4.39 14.79
CA ARG A 327 14.65 3.22 15.67
C ARG A 327 15.68 2.17 15.22
N PHE A 328 15.77 1.92 13.92
CA PHE A 328 16.58 0.83 13.36
C PHE A 328 17.62 1.30 12.33
N GLY A 329 17.73 2.62 12.09
CA GLY A 329 18.74 3.21 11.22
C GLY A 329 18.68 2.67 9.78
N ASP A 330 19.83 2.24 9.29
CA ASP A 330 19.99 1.76 7.92
C ASP A 330 19.42 0.36 7.68
N GLU A 331 19.08 -0.38 8.73
CA GLU A 331 18.44 -1.70 8.62
C GLU A 331 17.00 -1.64 8.08
N VAL A 332 16.42 -0.44 7.91
CA VAL A 332 15.08 -0.26 7.34
C VAL A 332 15.13 0.00 5.84
N ALA A 333 14.45 -0.84 5.07
CA ALA A 333 14.10 -0.58 3.69
C ALA A 333 12.68 -0.05 3.55
N VAL A 334 12.48 1.04 2.81
CA VAL A 334 11.16 1.68 2.64
C VAL A 334 10.62 1.40 1.24
N LEU A 335 9.48 0.71 1.12
CA LEU A 335 8.92 0.29 -0.16
C LEU A 335 7.55 0.95 -0.44
N HIS A 336 7.53 1.94 -1.33
CA HIS A 336 6.27 2.60 -1.74
C HIS A 336 6.22 3.12 -3.17
N SER A 337 5.01 3.50 -3.59
CA SER A 337 4.68 3.99 -4.93
C SER A 337 5.39 5.30 -5.30
N GLY A 338 5.72 6.14 -4.31
CA GLY A 338 6.36 7.45 -4.47
C GLY A 338 7.85 7.38 -4.85
N LEU A 339 8.50 6.24 -4.63
CA LEU A 339 9.88 5.99 -5.07
C LEU A 339 9.95 5.87 -6.59
N SER A 340 11.00 6.43 -7.17
CA SER A 340 11.38 6.17 -8.56
C SER A 340 11.77 4.70 -8.74
N ASN A 341 11.80 4.25 -9.99
CA ASN A 341 12.23 2.89 -10.31
C ASN A 341 13.64 2.60 -9.76
N GLY A 342 14.59 3.54 -9.89
CA GLY A 342 15.93 3.39 -9.34
C GLY A 342 15.93 3.24 -7.82
N GLU A 343 15.29 4.16 -7.09
CA GLU A 343 15.21 4.11 -5.62
C GLU A 343 14.56 2.82 -5.13
N ARG A 344 13.49 2.34 -5.78
CA ARG A 344 12.86 1.07 -5.40
C ARG A 344 13.75 -0.14 -5.68
N TYR A 345 14.57 -0.10 -6.73
CA TYR A 345 15.56 -1.14 -7.00
C TYR A 345 16.62 -1.19 -5.90
N ASP A 346 17.11 -0.02 -5.48
CA ASP A 346 18.13 0.11 -4.45
C ASP A 346 17.62 -0.44 -3.10
N GLU A 347 16.39 -0.07 -2.69
CA GLU A 347 15.76 -0.59 -1.46
C GLU A 347 15.47 -2.09 -1.54
N TRP A 348 15.05 -2.61 -2.71
CA TRP A 348 14.86 -4.04 -2.92
C TRP A 348 16.18 -4.81 -2.84
N ARG A 349 17.26 -4.24 -3.40
CA ARG A 349 18.60 -4.80 -3.34
C ARG A 349 19.12 -4.85 -1.91
N LYS A 350 18.92 -3.79 -1.10
CA LYS A 350 19.31 -3.78 0.32
C LYS A 350 18.74 -4.98 1.08
N ILE A 351 17.44 -5.26 0.88
CA ILE A 351 16.78 -6.43 1.50
C ILE A 351 17.43 -7.73 1.04
N LYS A 352 17.65 -7.87 -0.27
CA LYS A 352 18.21 -9.08 -0.89
C LYS A 352 19.65 -9.38 -0.44
N MET A 353 20.44 -8.34 -0.25
CA MET A 353 21.83 -8.43 0.23
C MET A 353 21.93 -8.59 1.76
N GLY A 354 20.81 -8.45 2.48
CA GLY A 354 20.80 -8.47 3.95
C GLY A 354 21.27 -7.18 4.61
N GLU A 355 21.47 -6.11 3.83
CA GLU A 355 21.77 -4.75 4.34
C GLU A 355 20.57 -4.15 5.09
N ALA A 356 19.35 -4.50 4.67
CA ALA A 356 18.12 -4.16 5.37
C ALA A 356 17.44 -5.41 5.93
N ARG A 357 16.97 -5.33 7.18
CA ARG A 357 16.33 -6.41 7.94
C ARG A 357 14.88 -6.12 8.32
N VAL A 358 14.43 -4.88 8.11
CA VAL A 358 13.04 -4.45 8.27
C VAL A 358 12.55 -3.85 6.96
N SER A 359 11.44 -4.33 6.41
CA SER A 359 10.74 -3.62 5.33
C SER A 359 9.53 -2.88 5.88
N VAL A 360 9.43 -1.59 5.55
CA VAL A 360 8.25 -0.77 5.84
C VAL A 360 7.67 -0.28 4.53
N GLY A 361 6.41 -0.58 4.26
CA GLY A 361 5.84 -0.18 2.98
C GLY A 361 4.35 -0.39 2.83
N ALA A 362 3.87 -0.05 1.64
CA ALA A 362 2.48 -0.27 1.25
C ALA A 362 2.19 -1.75 0.95
N ARG A 363 1.02 -2.03 0.37
CA ARG A 363 0.56 -3.38 -0.01
C ARG A 363 1.64 -4.27 -0.65
N SER A 364 2.42 -3.74 -1.61
CA SER A 364 3.43 -4.53 -2.35
C SER A 364 4.66 -4.92 -1.52
N SER A 365 4.89 -4.29 -0.36
CA SER A 365 6.01 -4.64 0.53
C SER A 365 5.88 -6.05 1.10
N ILE A 366 4.69 -6.66 1.02
CA ILE A 366 4.48 -8.04 1.43
C ILE A 366 5.29 -9.05 0.60
N PHE A 367 5.83 -8.64 -0.55
CA PHE A 367 6.72 -9.47 -1.37
C PHE A 367 8.20 -9.23 -1.11
N ALA A 368 8.57 -8.45 -0.08
CA ALA A 368 9.96 -8.26 0.30
C ALA A 368 10.70 -9.61 0.41
N PRO A 369 11.85 -9.78 -0.26
CA PRO A 369 12.50 -11.08 -0.46
C PRO A 369 13.34 -11.51 0.74
N PHE A 370 12.82 -11.33 1.96
CA PHE A 370 13.44 -11.83 3.18
C PHE A 370 13.50 -13.36 3.18
N LYS A 371 14.55 -13.90 3.77
CA LYS A 371 14.77 -15.35 3.86
C LYS A 371 14.28 -15.94 5.18
N ASN A 372 14.24 -15.14 6.24
CA ASN A 372 13.93 -15.61 7.60
C ASN A 372 13.03 -14.61 8.35
N ILE A 373 11.74 -14.55 7.98
CA ILE A 373 10.81 -13.60 8.58
C ILE A 373 10.38 -14.08 9.97
N GLY A 374 10.68 -13.30 11.02
CA GLY A 374 10.26 -13.58 12.40
C GLY A 374 9.00 -12.83 12.85
N ILE A 375 8.53 -11.84 12.09
CA ILE A 375 7.22 -11.20 12.31
C ILE A 375 6.69 -10.50 11.06
N ILE A 376 5.37 -10.54 10.88
CA ILE A 376 4.66 -9.70 9.90
C ILE A 376 3.62 -8.85 10.64
N ILE A 377 3.61 -7.55 10.38
CA ILE A 377 2.67 -6.59 10.99
C ILE A 377 1.90 -5.88 9.88
N ILE A 378 0.58 -5.80 10.01
CA ILE A 378 -0.30 -4.99 9.17
C ILE A 378 -0.98 -3.97 10.05
N ASP A 379 -0.59 -2.70 9.95
CA ASP A 379 -1.24 -1.61 10.68
C ASP A 379 -2.47 -1.10 9.92
N GLU A 380 -3.46 -0.59 10.64
CA GLU A 380 -4.78 -0.23 10.08
C GLU A 380 -5.36 -1.31 9.15
N GLU A 381 -5.40 -2.56 9.63
CA GLU A 381 -5.73 -3.75 8.81
C GLU A 381 -7.09 -3.68 8.08
N HIS A 382 -8.03 -2.86 8.55
CA HIS A 382 -9.33 -2.64 7.92
C HIS A 382 -9.24 -1.89 6.58
N GLU A 383 -8.08 -1.32 6.25
CA GLU A 383 -7.90 -0.49 5.07
C GLU A 383 -8.08 -1.25 3.76
N THR A 384 -8.97 -0.75 2.91
CA THR A 384 -9.29 -1.40 1.62
C THR A 384 -8.11 -1.38 0.64
N THR A 385 -7.12 -0.51 0.86
CA THR A 385 -5.92 -0.40 -0.01
C THR A 385 -5.05 -1.65 0.00
N TYR A 386 -5.20 -2.52 1.01
CA TYR A 386 -4.55 -3.82 1.07
C TYR A 386 -5.10 -4.83 0.06
N LYS A 387 -6.28 -4.57 -0.53
CA LYS A 387 -6.80 -5.30 -1.69
C LYS A 387 -6.30 -4.64 -2.98
N GLN A 388 -5.74 -5.43 -3.88
CA GLN A 388 -5.39 -4.99 -5.23
C GLN A 388 -6.60 -5.03 -6.16
N GLU A 389 -6.91 -3.91 -6.80
CA GLU A 389 -8.00 -3.79 -7.78
C GLU A 389 -7.58 -4.31 -9.18
N ASP A 390 -6.32 -4.06 -9.54
CA ASP A 390 -5.73 -4.51 -10.79
C ASP A 390 -5.33 -6.00 -10.73
N TYR A 391 -5.26 -6.63 -11.90
CA TYR A 391 -4.80 -8.00 -12.00
C TYR A 391 -3.31 -8.12 -11.64
N PRO A 392 -2.88 -9.06 -10.78
CA PRO A 392 -3.64 -10.08 -10.04
C PRO A 392 -4.27 -9.52 -8.76
N ARG A 393 -5.58 -9.73 -8.55
CA ARG A 393 -6.41 -9.05 -7.53
C ARG A 393 -6.25 -9.62 -6.12
N TYR A 394 -5.03 -9.66 -5.59
CA TYR A 394 -4.76 -10.26 -4.29
C TYR A 394 -5.09 -9.33 -3.11
N HIS A 395 -5.27 -9.93 -1.93
CA HIS A 395 -5.33 -9.19 -0.67
C HIS A 395 -4.05 -9.43 0.16
N ALA A 396 -3.35 -8.37 0.56
CA ALA A 396 -2.05 -8.51 1.27
C ALA A 396 -2.17 -9.28 2.60
N ARG A 397 -3.28 -9.13 3.35
CA ARG A 397 -3.56 -9.95 4.55
C ARG A 397 -3.53 -11.46 4.27
N GLU A 398 -4.12 -11.93 3.18
CA GLU A 398 -4.13 -13.37 2.85
C GLU A 398 -2.73 -13.87 2.50
N ILE A 399 -1.93 -13.03 1.83
CA ILE A 399 -0.52 -13.34 1.57
C ILE A 399 0.27 -13.34 2.88
N ALA A 400 0.05 -12.37 3.76
CA ALA A 400 0.71 -12.31 5.05
C ALA A 400 0.39 -13.53 5.93
N GLU A 401 -0.86 -14.01 5.92
CA GLU A 401 -1.24 -15.26 6.58
C GLU A 401 -0.46 -16.45 6.01
N TRP A 402 -0.36 -16.55 4.68
CA TRP A 402 0.39 -17.61 4.02
C TRP A 402 1.90 -17.55 4.37
N ARG A 403 2.51 -16.36 4.28
CA ARG A 403 3.94 -16.16 4.58
C ARG A 403 4.25 -16.42 6.06
N ALA A 404 3.37 -15.98 6.96
CA ALA A 404 3.48 -16.24 8.40
C ALA A 404 3.43 -17.75 8.70
N GLN A 405 2.60 -18.51 7.98
CA GLN A 405 2.56 -19.96 8.08
C GLN A 405 3.83 -20.61 7.52
N TYR A 406 4.32 -20.14 6.37
CA TYR A 406 5.55 -20.66 5.77
C TYR A 406 6.76 -20.47 6.69
N HIS A 407 6.92 -19.27 7.25
CA HIS A 407 8.04 -18.92 8.13
C HIS A 407 7.84 -19.30 9.61
N GLN A 408 6.66 -19.83 9.97
CA GLN A 408 6.29 -20.13 11.35
C GLN A 408 6.46 -18.93 12.29
N CYS A 409 5.95 -17.77 11.86
CA CYS A 409 6.05 -16.53 12.62
C CYS A 409 4.68 -15.89 12.87
N PRO A 410 4.55 -15.01 13.88
CA PRO A 410 3.29 -14.33 14.14
C PRO A 410 2.94 -13.29 13.08
N LEU A 411 1.63 -13.19 12.82
CA LEU A 411 1.01 -12.11 12.06
C LEU A 411 0.24 -11.20 13.02
N VAL A 412 0.59 -9.92 13.10
CA VAL A 412 -0.11 -8.94 13.93
C VAL A 412 -0.96 -8.02 13.05
N LEU A 413 -2.28 -8.10 13.21
CA LEU A 413 -3.26 -7.24 12.56
C LEU A 413 -3.64 -6.11 13.51
N GLY A 414 -3.13 -4.93 13.26
CA GLY A 414 -3.33 -3.74 14.08
C GLY A 414 -4.50 -2.91 13.63
N SER A 415 -5.41 -2.55 14.53
CA SER A 415 -6.40 -1.51 14.22
C SER A 415 -7.09 -0.89 15.43
N ALA A 416 -7.48 0.38 15.31
CA ALA A 416 -8.44 1.01 16.23
C ALA A 416 -9.90 0.68 15.88
N THR A 417 -10.17 0.35 14.63
CA THR A 417 -11.51 0.01 14.13
C THR A 417 -11.39 -1.21 13.22
N PRO A 418 -11.18 -2.42 13.79
CA PRO A 418 -10.96 -3.63 13.02
C PRO A 418 -12.03 -3.85 11.93
N SER A 419 -11.66 -4.52 10.85
CA SER A 419 -12.64 -5.04 9.90
C SER A 419 -13.54 -6.05 10.59
N LEU A 420 -14.82 -6.07 10.21
CA LEU A 420 -15.76 -7.02 10.81
C LEU A 420 -15.33 -8.46 10.55
N GLU A 421 -14.66 -8.74 9.42
CA GLU A 421 -14.13 -10.05 9.11
C GLU A 421 -13.01 -10.47 10.09
N SER A 422 -12.08 -9.57 10.43
CA SER A 422 -11.02 -9.88 11.40
C SER A 422 -11.54 -9.98 12.82
N TYR A 423 -12.44 -9.07 13.22
CA TYR A 423 -13.05 -9.12 14.55
C TYR A 423 -13.89 -10.39 14.74
N ALA A 424 -14.67 -10.79 13.75
CA ALA A 424 -15.45 -12.04 13.82
C ALA A 424 -14.57 -13.29 13.96
N ARG A 425 -13.41 -13.33 13.27
CA ARG A 425 -12.44 -14.42 13.44
C ARG A 425 -11.84 -14.42 14.84
N ALA A 426 -11.52 -13.26 15.39
CA ALA A 426 -11.02 -13.12 16.74
C ALA A 426 -12.05 -13.55 17.80
N GLU A 427 -13.32 -13.13 17.66
CA GLU A 427 -14.43 -13.56 18.53
C GLU A 427 -14.71 -15.07 18.47
N LYS A 428 -14.33 -15.73 17.37
CA LYS A 428 -14.42 -17.19 17.21
C LYS A 428 -13.17 -17.95 17.65
N GLY A 429 -12.13 -17.26 18.14
CA GLY A 429 -10.85 -17.86 18.51
C GLY A 429 -10.02 -18.37 17.33
N VAL A 430 -10.35 -17.95 16.10
CA VAL A 430 -9.52 -18.21 14.91
C VAL A 430 -8.29 -17.30 14.92
N TYR A 431 -8.47 -16.05 15.36
CA TYR A 431 -7.38 -15.13 15.69
C TYR A 431 -7.33 -14.93 17.20
N THR A 432 -6.14 -14.67 17.74
CA THR A 432 -5.99 -14.31 19.15
C THR A 432 -6.23 -12.80 19.32
N LYS A 433 -7.27 -12.44 20.07
CA LYS A 433 -7.65 -11.04 20.30
C LYS A 433 -6.82 -10.42 21.41
N LEU A 434 -6.21 -9.28 21.14
CA LEU A 434 -5.49 -8.44 22.10
C LEU A 434 -6.16 -7.06 22.12
N GLU A 435 -6.53 -6.56 23.31
CA GLU A 435 -7.24 -5.27 23.45
C GLU A 435 -6.34 -4.22 24.13
N MET A 436 -6.29 -3.01 23.57
CA MET A 436 -5.61 -1.82 24.13
C MET A 436 -6.58 -0.64 24.10
N LEU A 437 -7.48 -0.58 25.09
CA LEU A 437 -8.64 0.31 25.08
C LEU A 437 -8.36 1.67 25.73
N THR A 438 -7.17 1.87 26.27
CA THR A 438 -6.76 3.14 26.89
C THR A 438 -5.73 3.89 26.04
N ARG A 439 -5.80 5.23 26.03
CA ARG A 439 -4.76 6.06 25.38
C ARG A 439 -3.48 6.04 26.21
N ALA A 440 -2.32 6.00 25.56
CA ALA A 440 -1.02 5.95 26.24
C ALA A 440 -0.77 7.19 27.11
N ASN A 441 -1.20 8.37 26.66
CA ASN A 441 -1.13 9.61 27.44
C ASN A 441 -2.27 9.77 28.46
N LYS A 442 -3.17 8.78 28.58
CA LYS A 442 -4.39 8.82 29.41
C LYS A 442 -5.33 10.01 29.13
N SER A 443 -5.24 10.66 27.97
CA SER A 443 -6.16 11.75 27.62
C SER A 443 -7.56 11.22 27.32
N ALA A 444 -8.59 12.05 27.55
CA ALA A 444 -9.96 11.70 27.21
C ALA A 444 -10.16 11.67 25.69
N MET A 445 -11.11 10.86 25.23
CA MET A 445 -11.60 10.94 23.86
C MET A 445 -12.38 12.25 23.66
N PRO A 446 -12.31 12.87 22.46
CA PRO A 446 -13.02 14.11 22.20
C PRO A 446 -14.54 13.92 22.23
N GLU A 447 -15.26 14.98 22.59
CA GLU A 447 -16.72 14.97 22.57
C GLU A 447 -17.22 15.00 21.13
N MET A 448 -18.19 14.14 20.80
CA MET A 448 -18.84 14.12 19.49
C MET A 448 -20.28 14.66 19.58
N ILE A 449 -20.56 15.70 18.80
CA ILE A 449 -21.87 16.35 18.69
C ILE A 449 -22.48 15.98 17.34
N VAL A 450 -23.72 15.49 17.34
CA VAL A 450 -24.45 15.20 16.09
C VAL A 450 -25.43 16.33 15.80
N SER A 451 -25.26 16.99 14.66
CA SER A 451 -26.17 18.00 14.14
C SER A 451 -27.16 17.34 13.17
N ASN A 452 -28.44 17.34 13.53
CA ASN A 452 -29.53 16.92 12.66
C ASN A 452 -29.86 18.01 11.63
N MET A 453 -29.48 17.78 10.38
CA MET A 453 -29.69 18.75 9.30
C MET A 453 -31.17 18.93 8.91
N ARG A 454 -32.06 18.02 9.33
CA ARG A 454 -33.51 18.17 9.17
C ARG A 454 -34.03 19.31 10.06
N ASP A 455 -33.57 19.36 11.30
CA ASP A 455 -33.97 20.40 12.26
C ASP A 455 -33.45 21.77 11.84
N GLU A 456 -32.22 21.84 11.31
CA GLU A 456 -31.66 23.05 10.71
C GLU A 456 -32.54 23.57 9.57
N LEU A 457 -32.98 22.69 8.67
CA LEU A 457 -33.86 23.06 7.57
C LEU A 457 -35.23 23.55 8.06
N MET A 458 -35.82 22.88 9.05
CA MET A 458 -37.08 23.29 9.69
C MET A 458 -36.97 24.67 10.34
N ASN A 459 -35.82 24.96 10.95
CA ASN A 459 -35.52 26.26 11.55
C ASN A 459 -35.09 27.33 10.52
N GLY A 460 -35.12 27.02 9.23
CA GLY A 460 -34.85 27.96 8.14
C GLY A 460 -33.38 28.03 7.68
N ASN A 461 -32.48 27.27 8.31
CA ASN A 461 -31.08 27.17 7.87
C ASN A 461 -30.98 26.28 6.62
N ARG A 462 -30.62 26.92 5.49
CA ARG A 462 -30.42 26.25 4.19
C ARG A 462 -28.95 26.13 3.81
N SER A 463 -28.05 26.51 4.71
CA SER A 463 -26.61 26.47 4.50
C SER A 463 -26.09 25.03 4.52
N MET A 464 -24.84 24.84 4.08
CA MET A 464 -24.15 23.55 4.18
C MET A 464 -23.69 23.25 5.61
N PHE A 465 -23.56 24.26 6.45
CA PHE A 465 -23.16 24.16 7.85
C PHE A 465 -24.38 24.28 8.75
N SER A 466 -24.50 23.35 9.69
CA SER A 466 -25.33 23.48 10.88
C SER A 466 -24.87 24.68 11.69
N SER A 467 -25.79 25.25 12.46
CA SER A 467 -25.50 26.42 13.30
C SER A 467 -24.37 26.11 14.29
N VAL A 468 -24.40 24.91 14.87
CA VAL A 468 -23.35 24.42 15.78
C VAL A 468 -21.98 24.35 15.11
N LEU A 469 -21.89 23.75 13.91
CA LEU A 469 -20.60 23.65 13.22
C LEU A 469 -20.09 25.02 12.78
N HIS A 470 -20.99 25.89 12.31
CA HIS A 470 -20.64 27.24 11.92
C HIS A 470 -19.99 28.01 13.08
N ASP A 471 -20.66 28.06 14.22
CA ASP A 471 -20.21 28.85 15.37
C ASP A 471 -18.87 28.33 15.90
N LYS A 472 -18.72 27.01 15.99
CA LYS A 472 -17.45 26.37 16.40
C LYS A 472 -16.32 26.64 15.41
N ILE A 473 -16.56 26.61 14.10
CA ILE A 473 -15.51 26.94 13.12
C ILE A 473 -15.02 28.37 13.34
N GLN A 474 -15.92 29.34 13.50
CA GLN A 474 -15.53 30.74 13.67
C GLN A 474 -14.80 30.95 15.01
N GLU A 475 -15.29 30.36 16.10
CA GLU A 475 -14.64 30.37 17.42
C GLU A 475 -13.18 29.90 17.33
N LYS A 476 -12.93 28.74 16.70
CA LYS A 476 -11.58 28.19 16.61
C LYS A 476 -10.66 29.01 15.72
N ILE A 477 -11.18 29.61 14.65
CA ILE A 477 -10.42 30.55 13.80
C ILE A 477 -10.00 31.79 14.61
N ASP A 478 -10.92 32.34 15.41
CA ASP A 478 -10.69 33.54 16.21
C ASP A 478 -9.69 33.29 17.35
N GLU A 479 -9.68 32.08 17.91
CA GLU A 479 -8.70 31.61 18.91
C GLU A 479 -7.33 31.26 18.31
N GLY A 480 -7.18 31.31 16.98
CA GLY A 480 -5.95 30.93 16.28
C GLY A 480 -5.69 29.42 16.27
N GLU A 481 -6.72 28.62 16.53
CA GLU A 481 -6.67 27.16 16.47
C GLU A 481 -6.95 26.65 15.05
N GLN A 482 -6.80 25.34 14.84
CA GLN A 482 -6.96 24.73 13.52
C GLN A 482 -8.13 23.76 13.46
N VAL A 483 -8.83 23.79 12.32
CA VAL A 483 -10.02 23.01 12.04
C VAL A 483 -9.76 22.03 10.90
N VAL A 484 -10.29 20.82 11.03
CA VAL A 484 -10.36 19.86 9.93
C VAL A 484 -11.80 19.70 9.46
N LEU A 485 -12.05 19.90 8.17
CA LEU A 485 -13.35 19.66 7.56
C LEU A 485 -13.28 18.45 6.62
N PHE A 486 -14.08 17.46 6.95
CA PHE A 486 -14.13 16.19 6.24
C PHE A 486 -15.35 16.13 5.31
N LEU A 487 -15.09 15.78 4.05
CA LEU A 487 -16.10 15.52 3.04
C LEU A 487 -15.82 14.20 2.33
N ASN A 488 -16.77 13.26 2.36
CA ASN A 488 -16.63 12.05 1.56
C ASN A 488 -17.09 12.29 0.12
N ARG A 489 -16.17 12.17 -0.84
CA ARG A 489 -16.44 12.31 -2.29
C ARG A 489 -16.25 11.00 -3.08
N ARG A 490 -15.91 9.87 -2.44
CA ARG A 490 -15.61 8.64 -3.18
C ARG A 490 -16.90 7.90 -3.57
N GLY A 491 -17.33 8.11 -4.81
CA GLY A 491 -18.40 7.38 -5.48
C GLY A 491 -19.13 8.26 -6.49
N HIS A 492 -19.12 7.89 -7.77
CA HIS A 492 -19.91 8.57 -8.82
C HIS A 492 -21.43 8.30 -8.70
N ALA A 493 -21.87 7.55 -7.68
CA ALA A 493 -23.25 7.21 -7.47
C ALA A 493 -23.99 8.39 -6.84
N GLN A 494 -24.79 9.08 -7.65
CA GLN A 494 -25.78 10.03 -7.16
C GLN A 494 -26.92 9.22 -6.56
N PHE A 495 -27.31 9.53 -5.32
CA PHE A 495 -28.53 9.03 -4.71
C PHE A 495 -29.48 10.20 -4.44
N MET A 496 -30.76 9.88 -4.25
CA MET A 496 -31.78 10.85 -3.88
C MET A 496 -32.06 10.74 -2.38
N LEU A 497 -32.21 11.89 -1.73
CA LEU A 497 -32.53 12.00 -0.31
C LEU A 497 -33.61 13.05 -0.08
N CYS A 498 -34.59 12.74 0.77
CA CYS A 498 -35.56 13.71 1.27
C CYS A 498 -34.93 14.52 2.40
N ARG A 499 -34.85 15.85 2.24
CA ARG A 499 -34.25 16.72 3.26
C ARG A 499 -35.10 16.94 4.50
N ASP A 500 -36.40 16.66 4.44
CA ASP A 500 -37.32 16.87 5.55
C ASP A 500 -37.35 15.67 6.50
N CYS A 501 -37.35 14.44 5.98
CA CYS A 501 -37.40 13.23 6.81
C CYS A 501 -36.14 12.35 6.78
N GLY A 502 -35.21 12.57 5.83
CA GLY A 502 -33.99 11.77 5.68
C GLY A 502 -34.15 10.52 4.82
N HIS A 503 -35.37 10.22 4.34
CA HIS A 503 -35.66 9.02 3.55
C HIS A 503 -34.80 8.92 2.28
N VAL A 504 -34.26 7.72 2.05
CA VAL A 504 -33.50 7.32 0.86
C VAL A 504 -34.18 6.11 0.22
N PRO A 505 -34.41 6.09 -1.11
CA PRO A 505 -34.97 4.93 -1.80
C PRO A 505 -34.06 3.69 -1.70
N MET A 506 -34.62 2.58 -1.20
CA MET A 506 -33.92 1.31 -0.95
C MET A 506 -34.40 0.21 -1.89
N CYS A 507 -33.51 -0.74 -2.21
CA CYS A 507 -33.86 -1.90 -3.01
C CYS A 507 -34.60 -2.96 -2.17
N PRO A 508 -35.82 -3.40 -2.56
CA PRO A 508 -36.58 -4.41 -1.82
C PRO A 508 -35.95 -5.81 -1.83
N ASN A 509 -35.03 -6.07 -2.77
CA ASN A 509 -34.39 -7.39 -2.95
C ASN A 509 -33.03 -7.51 -2.27
N CYS A 510 -32.35 -6.38 -2.02
CA CYS A 510 -30.94 -6.36 -1.64
C CYS A 510 -30.65 -5.56 -0.36
N ASP A 511 -31.61 -4.77 0.12
CA ASP A 511 -31.48 -3.91 1.29
C ASP A 511 -30.28 -2.96 1.21
N ILE A 512 -30.14 -2.32 0.04
CA ILE A 512 -29.12 -1.31 -0.26
C ILE A 512 -29.78 -0.13 -0.96
N SER A 513 -29.16 1.05 -0.89
CA SER A 513 -29.65 2.25 -1.57
C SER A 513 -29.70 2.07 -3.09
N LEU A 514 -30.71 2.68 -3.72
CA LEU A 514 -30.81 2.75 -5.17
C LEU A 514 -29.94 3.88 -5.72
N THR A 515 -29.27 3.62 -6.83
CA THR A 515 -28.50 4.65 -7.55
C THR A 515 -29.41 5.38 -8.51
N TYR A 516 -29.36 6.72 -8.51
CA TYR A 516 -30.08 7.57 -9.44
C TYR A 516 -29.26 7.79 -10.72
N HIS A 517 -29.86 7.45 -11.86
CA HIS A 517 -29.23 7.58 -13.18
C HIS A 517 -29.83 8.75 -13.93
N LYS A 518 -29.16 9.91 -13.88
CA LYS A 518 -29.63 11.17 -14.48
C LYS A 518 -29.92 11.12 -15.99
N TYR A 519 -29.23 10.27 -16.75
CA TYR A 519 -29.43 10.17 -18.20
C TYR A 519 -30.68 9.38 -18.59
N THR A 520 -31.03 8.37 -17.80
CA THR A 520 -32.18 7.49 -18.04
C THR A 520 -33.37 7.82 -17.16
N ASP A 521 -33.19 8.76 -16.23
CA ASP A 521 -34.20 9.21 -15.26
C ASP A 521 -34.84 8.02 -14.52
N GLU A 522 -33.99 7.12 -13.98
CA GLU A 522 -34.43 5.92 -13.24
C GLU A 522 -33.60 5.71 -11.97
N LEU A 523 -34.22 5.16 -10.94
CA LEU A 523 -33.57 4.56 -9.77
C LEU A 523 -33.26 3.10 -10.07
N LYS A 524 -32.04 2.65 -9.78
CA LYS A 524 -31.58 1.30 -10.14
C LYS A 524 -30.73 0.66 -9.06
N CYS A 525 -31.02 -0.60 -8.75
CA CYS A 525 -30.16 -1.49 -7.99
C CYS A 525 -29.17 -2.19 -8.93
N HIS A 526 -27.88 -2.06 -8.65
CA HIS A 526 -26.86 -2.71 -9.46
C HIS A 526 -26.58 -4.16 -9.09
N TYR A 527 -27.07 -4.62 -7.94
CA TYR A 527 -26.82 -5.98 -7.45
C TYR A 527 -27.81 -6.97 -8.05
N CYS A 528 -29.10 -6.68 -7.98
CA CYS A 528 -30.15 -7.55 -8.52
C CYS A 528 -30.77 -7.04 -9.83
N GLY A 529 -30.49 -5.79 -10.23
CA GLY A 529 -31.08 -5.19 -11.43
C GLY A 529 -32.47 -4.58 -11.26
N TYR A 530 -33.02 -4.52 -10.03
CA TYR A 530 -34.29 -3.84 -9.73
C TYR A 530 -34.27 -2.38 -10.18
N LYS A 531 -35.41 -1.88 -10.66
CA LYS A 531 -35.58 -0.52 -11.21
C LYS A 531 -36.92 0.07 -10.82
N GLU A 532 -36.94 1.38 -10.59
CA GLU A 532 -38.17 2.17 -10.37
C GLU A 532 -37.97 3.63 -10.83
N PRO A 533 -39.04 4.38 -11.15
CA PRO A 533 -38.92 5.79 -11.50
C PRO A 533 -38.51 6.63 -10.28
N PRO A 534 -37.79 7.75 -10.46
CA PRO A 534 -37.50 8.68 -9.39
C PRO A 534 -38.81 9.30 -8.88
N VAL A 535 -38.92 9.45 -7.56
CA VAL A 535 -40.05 10.10 -6.91
C VAL A 535 -39.73 11.57 -6.66
N ASN A 536 -40.68 12.46 -6.99
CA ASN A 536 -40.59 13.90 -6.66
C ASN A 536 -41.24 14.23 -5.32
N ILE A 537 -42.03 13.30 -4.77
CA ILE A 537 -42.71 13.40 -3.49
C ILE A 537 -42.22 12.24 -2.63
N CYS A 538 -41.81 12.53 -1.39
CA CYS A 538 -41.28 11.52 -0.49
C CYS A 538 -42.38 10.52 -0.10
N PRO A 539 -42.16 9.20 -0.28
CA PRO A 539 -43.15 8.19 0.11
C PRO A 539 -43.29 8.06 1.63
N SER A 540 -42.33 8.59 2.40
CA SER A 540 -42.32 8.50 3.86
C SER A 540 -42.95 9.71 4.56
N CYS A 541 -42.87 10.91 3.98
CA CYS A 541 -43.36 12.14 4.62
C CYS A 541 -44.10 13.11 3.68
N GLU A 542 -44.33 12.73 2.43
CA GLU A 542 -45.02 13.52 1.40
C GLU A 542 -44.35 14.87 1.03
N SER A 543 -43.11 15.08 1.47
CA SER A 543 -42.32 16.28 1.13
C SER A 543 -41.88 16.30 -0.34
N GLU A 544 -41.86 17.50 -0.94
CA GLU A 544 -41.29 17.79 -2.26
C GLU A 544 -39.77 18.08 -2.21
N HIS A 545 -39.15 18.09 -1.02
CA HIS A 545 -37.74 18.44 -0.83
C HIS A 545 -36.79 17.25 -1.08
N ILE A 546 -37.00 16.53 -2.18
CA ILE A 546 -36.08 15.49 -2.65
C ILE A 546 -34.96 16.14 -3.46
N ARG A 547 -33.71 15.80 -3.12
CA ARG A 547 -32.52 16.37 -3.75
C ARG A 547 -31.48 15.30 -4.06
N GLU A 548 -30.76 15.55 -5.15
CA GLU A 548 -29.50 14.87 -5.47
C GLU A 548 -28.43 15.27 -4.43
N MET A 549 -27.73 14.29 -3.88
CA MET A 549 -26.62 14.52 -2.94
C MET A 549 -25.26 14.34 -3.63
N GLY A 550 -24.25 15.15 -3.23
CA GLY A 550 -22.86 15.04 -3.72
C GLY A 550 -22.16 16.37 -4.05
N VAL A 551 -22.03 17.28 -3.08
CA VAL A 551 -21.27 18.53 -3.26
C VAL A 551 -19.76 18.23 -3.33
N GLY A 552 -19.05 18.84 -4.28
CA GLY A 552 -17.59 18.66 -4.42
C GLY A 552 -16.78 19.58 -3.50
N THR A 553 -15.55 19.17 -3.16
CA THR A 553 -14.61 19.90 -2.29
C THR A 553 -14.34 21.34 -2.75
N GLN A 554 -14.28 21.60 -4.05
CA GLN A 554 -14.12 22.96 -4.60
C GLN A 554 -15.27 23.90 -4.23
N LYS A 555 -16.51 23.41 -4.35
CA LYS A 555 -17.69 24.18 -4.00
C LYS A 555 -17.75 24.44 -2.49
N VAL A 556 -17.29 23.49 -1.67
CA VAL A 556 -17.16 23.69 -0.22
C VAL A 556 -16.13 24.76 0.10
N GLU A 557 -14.96 24.73 -0.55
CA GLU A 557 -13.93 25.76 -0.40
C GLU A 557 -14.47 27.17 -0.73
N GLU A 558 -15.20 27.33 -1.83
CA GLU A 558 -15.85 28.60 -2.19
C GLU A 558 -16.83 29.07 -1.12
N ILE A 559 -17.67 28.16 -0.59
CA ILE A 559 -18.63 28.48 0.48
C ILE A 559 -17.90 28.87 1.76
N ILE A 560 -16.79 28.21 2.12
CA ILE A 560 -15.99 28.55 3.31
C ILE A 560 -15.50 30.00 3.22
N TYR A 561 -14.91 30.40 2.09
CA TYR A 561 -14.43 31.77 1.90
C TYR A 561 -15.54 32.82 1.90
N GLN A 562 -16.77 32.44 1.53
CA GLN A 562 -17.93 33.33 1.61
C GLN A 562 -18.52 33.45 3.01
N THR A 563 -18.34 32.41 3.84
CA THR A 563 -19.04 32.28 5.14
C THR A 563 -18.18 32.78 6.29
N PHE A 564 -16.90 32.38 6.34
CA PHE A 564 -16.04 32.58 7.50
C PHE A 564 -15.04 33.71 7.29
N GLN A 565 -14.88 34.56 8.30
CA GLN A 565 -13.89 35.65 8.26
C GLN A 565 -12.51 35.09 8.60
N ASN A 566 -11.46 35.62 7.95
CA ASN A 566 -10.06 35.18 8.13
C ASN A 566 -9.79 33.70 7.84
N ALA A 567 -10.70 33.01 7.14
CA ALA A 567 -10.49 31.63 6.73
C ALA A 567 -9.30 31.52 5.75
N LYS A 568 -8.38 30.61 6.06
CA LYS A 568 -7.27 30.20 5.21
C LYS A 568 -7.39 28.70 5.02
N VAL A 569 -7.80 28.28 3.82
CA VAL A 569 -8.12 26.90 3.52
C VAL A 569 -6.97 26.23 2.77
N ILE A 570 -6.56 25.05 3.24
CA ILE A 570 -5.79 24.10 2.46
C ILE A 570 -6.73 22.98 2.01
N ARG A 571 -6.92 22.84 0.69
CA ARG A 571 -7.71 21.76 0.10
C ARG A 571 -6.83 20.56 -0.24
N MET A 572 -7.09 19.43 0.40
CA MET A 572 -6.38 18.17 0.19
C MET A 572 -7.30 17.09 -0.40
N ASP A 573 -7.26 16.98 -1.72
CA ASP A 573 -7.96 15.95 -2.49
C ASP A 573 -7.11 15.43 -3.65
N ASN A 574 -7.62 14.42 -4.36
CA ASN A 574 -6.89 13.75 -5.42
C ASN A 574 -6.49 14.68 -6.59
N ASP A 575 -7.10 15.87 -6.72
CA ASP A 575 -6.73 16.83 -7.76
C ASP A 575 -5.56 17.71 -7.30
N THR A 576 -5.49 18.08 -6.02
CA THR A 576 -4.41 18.91 -5.46
C THR A 576 -3.14 18.12 -5.14
N THR A 577 -3.22 16.80 -4.94
CA THR A 577 -2.08 15.95 -4.53
C THR A 577 -1.41 15.16 -5.65
N ARG A 578 -1.73 15.41 -6.94
CA ARG A 578 -1.18 14.60 -8.07
C ARG A 578 0.32 14.72 -8.29
N LYS A 579 0.94 15.84 -7.90
CA LYS A 579 2.38 16.08 -8.10
C LYS A 579 3.19 15.44 -6.97
N LYS A 580 4.33 14.83 -7.29
CA LYS A 580 5.26 14.26 -6.29
C LYS A 580 5.64 15.33 -5.25
N GLY A 581 5.57 15.00 -3.96
CA GLY A 581 5.83 15.91 -2.84
C GLY A 581 4.73 16.93 -2.54
N ALA A 582 3.63 16.98 -3.30
CA ALA A 582 2.55 17.93 -3.03
C ALA A 582 1.85 17.66 -1.69
N HIS A 583 1.66 16.38 -1.34
CA HIS A 583 1.04 15.97 -0.08
C HIS A 583 1.85 16.47 1.13
N GLU A 584 3.15 16.18 1.16
CA GLU A 584 4.06 16.58 2.23
C GLU A 584 4.07 18.10 2.43
N ARG A 585 4.21 18.84 1.32
CA ARG A 585 4.20 20.30 1.34
C ARG A 585 2.91 20.86 1.96
N LEU A 586 1.73 20.37 1.53
CA LEU A 586 0.45 20.87 2.07
C LEU A 586 0.32 20.59 3.59
N LEU A 587 0.80 19.44 4.05
CA LEU A 587 0.79 19.09 5.45
C LEU A 587 1.78 19.90 6.28
N GLU A 588 2.97 20.20 5.74
CA GLU A 588 3.94 21.10 6.38
C GLU A 588 3.39 22.52 6.49
N GLN A 589 2.75 23.04 5.44
CA GLN A 589 2.10 24.35 5.48
C GLN A 589 1.03 24.41 6.57
N PHE A 590 0.21 23.36 6.68
CA PHE A 590 -0.78 23.27 7.74
C PHE A 590 -0.12 23.16 9.12
N LYS A 591 0.92 22.33 9.28
CA LYS A 591 1.68 22.19 10.54
C LYS A 591 2.30 23.51 11.00
N ASN A 592 2.78 24.32 10.06
CA ASN A 592 3.41 25.61 10.31
C ASN A 592 2.39 26.73 10.60
N GLY A 593 1.09 26.44 10.57
CA GLY A 593 0.03 27.42 10.84
C GLY A 593 -0.23 28.38 9.67
N GLU A 594 0.20 28.05 8.44
CA GLU A 594 -0.08 28.88 7.25
C GLU A 594 -1.58 28.91 6.91
N ALA A 595 -2.34 27.93 7.38
CA ALA A 595 -3.78 27.80 7.22
C ALA A 595 -4.46 27.38 8.53
N ASN A 596 -5.71 27.79 8.71
CA ASN A 596 -6.54 27.44 9.86
C ASN A 596 -7.61 26.38 9.54
N ILE A 597 -7.89 26.10 8.26
CA ILE A 597 -8.82 25.05 7.84
C ILE A 597 -8.13 24.08 6.89
N LEU A 598 -8.16 22.79 7.23
CA LEU A 598 -7.80 21.69 6.33
C LEU A 598 -9.08 21.02 5.81
N LEU A 599 -9.41 21.26 4.55
CA LEU A 599 -10.56 20.64 3.88
C LEU A 599 -10.10 19.43 3.08
N GLY A 600 -10.63 18.24 3.38
CA GLY A 600 -10.19 17.03 2.67
C GLY A 600 -11.17 15.87 2.68
N THR A 601 -10.76 14.82 1.97
CA THR A 601 -11.47 13.53 1.88
C THR A 601 -10.78 12.47 2.76
N GLN A 602 -10.87 11.19 2.45
CA GLN A 602 -10.28 10.10 3.25
C GLN A 602 -8.79 10.25 3.59
N MET A 603 -8.04 11.08 2.85
CA MET A 603 -6.61 11.30 3.07
C MET A 603 -6.30 12.12 4.34
N ILE A 604 -7.20 13.01 4.79
CA ILE A 604 -6.99 13.80 6.03
C ILE A 604 -7.26 13.00 7.31
N ALA A 605 -7.89 11.82 7.20
CA ALA A 605 -8.35 11.03 8.34
C ALA A 605 -7.26 10.10 8.93
N LYS A 606 -6.13 9.89 8.25
CA LYS A 606 -5.16 8.81 8.55
C LYS A 606 -3.75 9.32 8.73
N GLY A 607 -3.01 8.72 9.65
CA GLY A 607 -1.54 8.87 9.75
C GLY A 607 -0.98 10.26 10.09
N LEU A 608 -1.84 11.25 10.40
CA LEU A 608 -1.45 12.63 10.68
C LEU A 608 -1.70 13.00 12.14
N ASP A 609 -0.68 13.55 12.79
CA ASP A 609 -0.76 14.10 14.14
C ASP A 609 -0.45 15.60 14.10
N PHE A 610 -1.45 16.43 14.41
CA PHE A 610 -1.29 17.87 14.47
C PHE A 610 -1.76 18.36 15.85
N PRO A 611 -0.86 18.96 16.64
CA PRO A 611 -1.16 19.31 18.03
C PRO A 611 -2.21 20.42 18.18
N ASN A 612 -2.43 21.23 17.13
CA ASN A 612 -3.32 22.39 17.14
C ASN A 612 -4.71 22.11 16.53
N ILE A 613 -5.01 20.86 16.17
CA ILE A 613 -6.37 20.48 15.74
C ILE A 613 -7.25 20.31 16.97
N THR A 614 -8.21 21.22 17.12
CA THR A 614 -9.16 21.23 18.23
C THR A 614 -10.59 21.02 17.76
N LEU A 615 -10.89 21.18 16.47
CA LEU A 615 -12.21 20.91 15.91
C LEU A 615 -12.12 20.06 14.64
N VAL A 616 -13.01 19.07 14.56
CA VAL A 616 -13.21 18.26 13.38
C VAL A 616 -14.68 18.25 12.96
N GLY A 617 -14.98 18.76 11.75
CA GLY A 617 -16.31 18.81 11.19
C GLY A 617 -16.53 17.76 10.09
N VAL A 618 -17.43 16.80 10.30
CA VAL A 618 -17.91 15.89 9.24
C VAL A 618 -19.09 16.56 8.55
N LEU A 619 -18.86 17.08 7.33
CA LEU A 619 -19.83 17.93 6.64
C LEU A 619 -21.10 17.20 6.19
N ASN A 620 -20.98 15.89 5.92
CA ASN A 620 -22.09 15.05 5.50
C ASN A 620 -21.75 13.57 5.73
N ALA A 621 -22.35 12.95 6.75
CA ALA A 621 -22.20 11.51 7.00
C ALA A 621 -23.06 10.63 6.07
N ASP A 622 -24.19 11.14 5.59
CA ASP A 622 -25.15 10.39 4.76
C ASP A 622 -24.57 9.90 3.44
N THR A 623 -23.58 10.61 2.90
CA THR A 623 -22.96 10.25 1.62
C THR A 623 -22.29 8.89 1.69
N MET A 624 -21.63 8.56 2.81
CA MET A 624 -21.01 7.25 2.99
C MET A 624 -22.06 6.18 3.33
N LEU A 625 -23.01 6.49 4.22
CA LEU A 625 -24.06 5.57 4.66
C LEU A 625 -24.90 5.04 3.51
N ASN A 626 -25.16 5.89 2.52
CA ASN A 626 -26.04 5.56 1.40
C ASN A 626 -25.27 5.17 0.14
N LEU A 627 -23.98 4.81 0.24
CA LEU A 627 -23.32 4.14 -0.87
C LEU A 627 -23.99 2.79 -1.15
N PRO A 628 -24.17 2.38 -2.41
CA PRO A 628 -24.74 1.08 -2.77
C PRO A 628 -23.70 -0.04 -2.53
N ASP A 629 -23.27 -0.20 -1.29
CA ASP A 629 -22.27 -1.14 -0.81
C ASP A 629 -22.73 -1.65 0.56
N PHE A 630 -22.79 -2.97 0.75
CA PHE A 630 -23.18 -3.55 2.03
C PHE A 630 -22.20 -3.19 3.17
N ARG A 631 -21.01 -2.70 2.85
CA ARG A 631 -20.03 -2.18 3.82
C ARG A 631 -20.19 -0.69 4.13
N ALA A 632 -21.23 -0.03 3.63
CA ALA A 632 -21.43 1.41 3.82
C ALA A 632 -21.51 1.82 5.30
N SER A 633 -22.26 1.09 6.12
CA SER A 633 -22.38 1.32 7.58
C SER A 633 -21.04 1.14 8.29
N GLU A 634 -20.31 0.06 7.99
CA GLU A 634 -18.97 -0.22 8.52
C GLU A 634 -17.98 0.89 8.17
N LYS A 635 -17.91 1.29 6.90
CA LYS A 635 -17.04 2.37 6.43
C LYS A 635 -17.40 3.70 7.07
N THR A 636 -18.68 3.97 7.31
CA THR A 636 -19.13 5.18 8.01
C THR A 636 -18.67 5.18 9.46
N PHE A 637 -18.91 4.09 10.19
CA PHE A 637 -18.47 3.94 11.58
C PHE A 637 -16.95 4.14 11.71
N GLN A 638 -16.18 3.43 10.89
CA GLN A 638 -14.71 3.49 10.88
C GLN A 638 -14.23 4.92 10.63
N LEU A 639 -14.81 5.57 9.63
CA LEU A 639 -14.44 6.91 9.23
C LEU A 639 -14.74 7.95 10.31
N ILE A 640 -15.95 7.95 10.89
CA ILE A 640 -16.33 8.89 11.96
C ILE A 640 -15.39 8.72 13.15
N THR A 641 -15.15 7.47 13.57
CA THR A 641 -14.28 7.15 14.71
C THR A 641 -12.83 7.58 14.47
N GLN A 642 -12.30 7.36 13.26
CA GLN A 642 -10.93 7.76 12.89
C GLN A 642 -10.74 9.26 12.84
N VAL A 643 -11.70 9.94 12.20
CA VAL A 643 -11.72 11.40 12.05
C VAL A 643 -11.83 12.06 13.42
N ALA A 644 -12.68 11.53 14.30
CA ALA A 644 -12.77 11.98 15.69
C ALA A 644 -11.45 11.78 16.46
N GLY A 645 -10.75 10.67 16.26
CA GLY A 645 -9.44 10.41 16.86
C GLY A 645 -8.31 11.36 16.42
N ARG A 646 -8.59 12.37 15.58
CA ARG A 646 -7.64 13.42 15.20
C ARG A 646 -7.74 14.65 16.10
N ALA A 647 -8.87 14.89 16.74
CA ALA A 647 -9.04 16.01 17.66
C ALA A 647 -8.46 15.69 19.05
N GLY A 648 -7.83 16.67 19.69
CA GLY A 648 -7.46 16.59 21.11
C GLY A 648 -6.38 15.55 21.44
N ARG A 649 -5.30 15.51 20.64
CA ARG A 649 -4.11 14.67 20.90
C ARG A 649 -3.08 15.33 21.81
N SER A 650 -3.20 16.64 22.02
CA SER A 650 -2.34 17.47 22.86
C SER A 650 -3.03 17.77 24.20
N GLU A 651 -2.55 18.76 24.97
CA GLU A 651 -3.18 19.18 26.24
C GLU A 651 -4.61 19.72 26.06
N LYS A 652 -4.95 20.22 24.87
CA LYS A 652 -6.26 20.79 24.58
C LYS A 652 -7.28 19.69 24.25
N THR A 653 -8.46 19.79 24.83
CA THR A 653 -9.60 18.94 24.50
C THR A 653 -10.10 19.26 23.09
N GLY A 654 -10.30 18.22 22.27
CA GLY A 654 -10.86 18.38 20.94
C GLY A 654 -12.37 18.16 20.91
N GLU A 655 -13.02 18.70 19.91
CA GLU A 655 -14.45 18.54 19.64
C GLU A 655 -14.67 18.03 18.21
N VAL A 656 -15.76 17.28 18.03
CA VAL A 656 -16.14 16.73 16.74
C VAL A 656 -17.61 17.05 16.48
N VAL A 657 -17.91 17.60 15.30
CA VAL A 657 -19.31 17.86 14.90
C VAL A 657 -19.63 17.04 13.65
N ILE A 658 -20.70 16.24 13.73
CA ILE A 658 -21.14 15.35 12.66
C ILE A 658 -22.48 15.85 12.13
N GLN A 659 -22.51 16.23 10.87
CA GLN A 659 -23.73 16.67 10.21
C GLN A 659 -24.37 15.53 9.43
N THR A 660 -25.65 15.28 9.69
CA THR A 660 -26.39 14.21 9.02
C THR A 660 -27.89 14.49 8.97
N TYR A 661 -28.56 13.92 7.96
CA TYR A 661 -30.01 13.86 7.86
C TYR A 661 -30.60 12.61 8.53
N ASN A 662 -29.76 11.66 8.94
CA ASN A 662 -30.14 10.40 9.58
C ASN A 662 -29.42 10.23 10.93
N PRO A 663 -29.59 11.15 11.89
CA PRO A 663 -28.86 11.10 13.17
C PRO A 663 -29.15 9.81 13.93
N GLU A 664 -30.34 9.22 13.82
CA GLU A 664 -30.73 8.00 14.53
C GLU A 664 -30.11 6.72 13.95
N HIS A 665 -29.39 6.79 12.82
CA HIS A 665 -28.80 5.62 12.20
C HIS A 665 -27.78 4.94 13.15
N TYR A 666 -27.92 3.64 13.39
CA TYR A 666 -27.14 2.88 14.38
C TYR A 666 -25.61 3.05 14.22
N ALA A 667 -25.11 3.06 12.99
CA ALA A 667 -23.68 3.27 12.73
C ALA A 667 -23.16 4.63 13.22
N ILE A 668 -23.99 5.69 13.18
CA ILE A 668 -23.63 7.01 13.73
C ILE A 668 -23.71 6.97 15.25
N GLN A 669 -24.82 6.46 15.81
CA GLN A 669 -25.05 6.39 17.25
C GLN A 669 -23.96 5.60 17.99
N HIS A 670 -23.55 4.45 17.46
CA HIS A 670 -22.45 3.68 18.04
C HIS A 670 -21.09 4.36 17.87
N ALA A 671 -20.86 5.07 16.75
CA ALA A 671 -19.61 5.79 16.52
C ALA A 671 -19.43 6.95 17.51
N VAL A 672 -20.50 7.71 17.78
CA VAL A 672 -20.51 8.82 18.76
C VAL A 672 -20.13 8.34 20.15
N ASN A 673 -20.59 7.15 20.54
CA ASN A 673 -20.30 6.55 21.84
C ASN A 673 -19.00 5.72 21.87
N TYR A 674 -18.25 5.67 20.77
CA TYR A 674 -17.08 4.80 20.60
C TYR A 674 -17.36 3.30 20.87
N ASP A 675 -18.61 2.85 20.72
CA ASP A 675 -19.01 1.48 21.06
C ASP A 675 -18.91 0.56 19.84
N TYR A 676 -17.68 0.14 19.54
CA TYR A 676 -17.41 -0.83 18.47
C TYR A 676 -18.11 -2.18 18.73
N LYS A 677 -18.24 -2.60 19.99
CA LYS A 677 -18.80 -3.92 20.34
C LYS A 677 -20.29 -3.98 20.02
N ALA A 678 -21.04 -2.93 20.39
CA ALA A 678 -22.45 -2.81 20.04
C ALA A 678 -22.65 -2.67 18.52
N PHE A 679 -21.85 -1.83 17.85
CA PHE A 679 -21.86 -1.72 16.40
C PHE A 679 -21.64 -3.07 15.71
N PHE A 680 -20.59 -3.80 16.11
CA PHE A 680 -20.27 -5.11 15.56
C PHE A 680 -21.46 -6.08 15.71
N LYS A 681 -22.07 -6.16 16.89
CA LYS A 681 -23.19 -7.06 17.14
C LYS A 681 -24.38 -6.76 16.23
N GLU A 682 -24.75 -5.49 16.09
CA GLU A 682 -25.91 -5.08 15.29
C GLU A 682 -25.65 -5.25 13.79
N GLU A 683 -24.50 -4.77 13.30
CA GLU A 683 -24.09 -4.92 11.90
C GLU A 683 -23.99 -6.39 11.48
N MET A 684 -23.47 -7.25 12.37
CA MET A 684 -23.35 -8.67 12.08
C MET A 684 -24.69 -9.40 11.93
N GLU A 685 -25.78 -8.92 12.54
CA GLU A 685 -27.11 -9.46 12.26
C GLU A 685 -27.57 -9.12 10.84
N PHE A 686 -27.35 -7.88 10.39
CA PHE A 686 -27.62 -7.49 8.99
C PHE A 686 -26.75 -8.28 8.00
N ARG A 687 -25.45 -8.45 8.27
CA ARG A 687 -24.55 -9.28 7.42
C ARG A 687 -25.02 -10.74 7.35
N ARG A 688 -25.52 -11.29 8.46
CA ARG A 688 -26.04 -12.67 8.53
C ARG A 688 -27.30 -12.82 7.68
N LEU A 689 -28.26 -11.90 7.82
CA LEU A 689 -29.52 -11.90 7.06
C LEU A 689 -29.28 -11.67 5.56
N GLY A 690 -28.43 -10.70 5.22
CA GLY A 690 -28.05 -10.36 3.84
C GLY A 690 -27.09 -11.34 3.17
N LYS A 691 -26.63 -12.38 3.90
CA LYS A 691 -25.68 -13.40 3.43
C LYS A 691 -24.39 -12.77 2.91
N TYR A 692 -23.82 -11.85 3.68
CA TYR A 692 -22.61 -11.12 3.36
C TYR A 692 -21.41 -11.61 4.21
N PRO A 693 -20.17 -11.29 3.80
CA PRO A 693 -18.98 -11.49 4.62
C PRO A 693 -19.14 -10.89 6.02
N PRO A 694 -18.64 -11.58 7.07
CA PRO A 694 -17.83 -12.81 7.02
C PRO A 694 -18.62 -14.13 7.01
N TYR A 695 -19.96 -14.13 6.98
CA TYR A 695 -20.75 -15.37 7.01
C TYR A 695 -20.76 -16.13 5.68
N PHE A 696 -20.54 -15.41 4.58
CA PHE A 696 -20.45 -15.92 3.23
C PHE A 696 -19.24 -15.28 2.54
N TYR A 697 -18.52 -16.06 1.74
CA TYR A 697 -17.57 -15.56 0.76
C TYR A 697 -18.30 -15.04 -0.47
N MET A 698 -17.63 -14.17 -1.22
CA MET A 698 -18.21 -13.52 -2.39
C MET A 698 -17.25 -13.58 -3.57
N ILE A 699 -17.79 -13.78 -4.78
CA ILE A 699 -17.03 -13.66 -6.02
C ILE A 699 -17.76 -12.75 -6.97
N TYR A 700 -17.03 -11.79 -7.52
CA TYR A 700 -17.52 -10.83 -8.47
C TYR A 700 -16.94 -11.13 -9.84
N LEU A 701 -17.81 -11.36 -10.81
CA LEU A 701 -17.45 -11.53 -12.21
C LEU A 701 -17.93 -10.31 -12.97
N ASN A 702 -17.04 -9.67 -13.73
CA ASN A 702 -17.34 -8.54 -14.58
C ASN A 702 -17.00 -8.87 -16.04
N MET A 703 -17.98 -8.65 -16.93
CA MET A 703 -17.90 -8.95 -18.34
C MET A 703 -18.03 -7.67 -19.15
N GLN A 704 -17.14 -7.46 -20.12
CA GLN A 704 -17.10 -6.23 -20.91
C GLN A 704 -16.91 -6.50 -22.40
N HIS A 705 -17.67 -5.80 -23.25
CA HIS A 705 -17.48 -5.83 -24.71
C HIS A 705 -18.13 -4.62 -25.40
N HIS A 706 -17.66 -4.25 -26.61
CA HIS A 706 -18.23 -3.14 -27.38
C HIS A 706 -19.64 -3.40 -27.91
N ASN A 707 -19.99 -4.66 -28.17
CA ASN A 707 -21.31 -5.08 -28.62
C ASN A 707 -22.15 -5.63 -27.46
N LEU A 708 -23.27 -4.97 -27.17
CA LEU A 708 -24.23 -5.34 -26.13
C LEU A 708 -24.78 -6.77 -26.29
N LYS A 709 -25.07 -7.21 -27.51
CA LYS A 709 -25.62 -8.55 -27.78
C LYS A 709 -24.64 -9.64 -27.39
N THR A 710 -23.35 -9.44 -27.68
CA THR A 710 -22.28 -10.35 -27.27
C THR A 710 -22.21 -10.42 -25.74
N VAL A 711 -22.19 -9.27 -25.04
CA VAL A 711 -22.14 -9.28 -23.56
C VAL A 711 -23.31 -10.02 -22.95
N LEU A 712 -24.52 -9.79 -23.44
CA LEU A 712 -25.72 -10.47 -22.96
C LEU A 712 -25.67 -11.98 -23.18
N THR A 713 -25.26 -12.41 -24.36
CA THR A 713 -25.19 -13.84 -24.71
C THR A 713 -24.15 -14.56 -23.88
N GLU A 714 -22.94 -14.00 -23.78
CA GLU A 714 -21.84 -14.62 -23.05
C GLU A 714 -22.02 -14.56 -21.53
N SER A 715 -22.56 -13.45 -21.00
CA SER A 715 -22.87 -13.37 -19.56
C SER A 715 -23.93 -14.39 -19.13
N LYS A 716 -24.96 -14.63 -19.96
CA LYS A 716 -25.93 -15.71 -19.72
C LYS A 716 -25.27 -17.08 -19.74
N HIS A 717 -24.41 -17.34 -20.71
CA HIS A 717 -23.71 -18.61 -20.79
C HIS A 717 -22.76 -18.85 -19.60
N ILE A 718 -22.06 -17.82 -19.11
CA ILE A 718 -21.28 -17.88 -17.85
C ILE A 718 -22.19 -18.23 -16.67
N HIS A 719 -23.32 -17.54 -16.54
CA HIS A 719 -24.29 -17.80 -15.47
C HIS A 719 -24.76 -19.26 -15.48
N ASP A 720 -25.12 -19.79 -16.64
CA ASP A 720 -25.63 -21.15 -16.78
C ASP A 720 -24.57 -22.20 -16.39
N ILE A 721 -23.29 -21.99 -16.74
CA ILE A 721 -22.17 -22.84 -16.29
C ILE A 721 -22.07 -22.83 -14.77
N LEU A 722 -22.10 -21.65 -14.15
CA LEU A 722 -21.97 -21.50 -12.70
C LEU A 722 -23.13 -22.20 -11.98
N VAL A 723 -24.36 -22.03 -12.43
CA VAL A 723 -25.53 -22.69 -11.82
C VAL A 723 -25.47 -24.21 -11.95
N GLN A 724 -24.91 -24.74 -13.04
CA GLN A 724 -24.77 -26.19 -13.24
C GLN A 724 -23.66 -26.83 -12.40
N HIS A 725 -22.57 -26.11 -12.12
CA HIS A 725 -21.40 -26.64 -11.41
C HIS A 725 -21.42 -26.37 -9.91
N LEU A 726 -22.13 -25.34 -9.45
CA LEU A 726 -22.17 -24.97 -8.04
C LEU A 726 -23.31 -25.68 -7.32
N SER A 727 -23.12 -25.91 -6.01
CA SER A 727 -24.16 -26.53 -5.21
C SER A 727 -25.39 -25.60 -5.09
N PRO A 728 -26.60 -26.13 -4.84
CA PRO A 728 -27.79 -25.31 -4.57
C PRO A 728 -27.68 -24.39 -3.34
N LYS A 729 -26.60 -24.52 -2.55
CA LYS A 729 -26.33 -23.66 -1.39
C LYS A 729 -25.59 -22.37 -1.78
N ALA A 730 -24.98 -22.32 -2.96
CA ALA A 730 -24.42 -21.10 -3.53
C ALA A 730 -25.53 -20.26 -4.18
N TYR A 731 -25.43 -18.95 -4.03
CA TYR A 731 -26.33 -17.99 -4.67
C TYR A 731 -25.61 -17.35 -5.84
N VAL A 732 -26.08 -17.60 -7.05
CA VAL A 732 -25.60 -16.94 -8.28
C VAL A 732 -26.61 -15.84 -8.63
N LEU A 733 -26.19 -14.57 -8.52
CA LEU A 733 -26.99 -13.39 -8.78
C LEU A 733 -26.56 -12.73 -10.10
N GLY A 734 -27.52 -12.24 -10.88
CA GLY A 734 -27.29 -11.71 -12.22
C GLY A 734 -27.57 -12.76 -13.31
N PRO A 735 -27.07 -12.57 -14.55
CA PRO A 735 -26.26 -11.45 -15.00
C PRO A 735 -27.06 -10.13 -15.00
N ALA A 736 -26.49 -9.07 -14.45
CA ALA A 736 -27.09 -7.74 -14.41
C ALA A 736 -26.13 -6.67 -14.98
N PRO A 737 -26.61 -5.53 -15.48
CA PRO A 737 -25.73 -4.43 -15.86
C PRO A 737 -24.94 -3.91 -14.66
N SER A 738 -23.64 -3.67 -14.83
CA SER A 738 -22.78 -3.12 -13.78
C SER A 738 -23.21 -1.71 -13.32
N PRO A 739 -22.77 -1.23 -12.13
CA PRO A 739 -22.95 0.16 -11.67
C PRO A 739 -22.75 1.21 -12.76
N ILE A 740 -21.59 1.13 -13.40
CA ILE A 740 -21.30 1.91 -14.59
C ILE A 740 -21.52 1.01 -15.79
N ALA A 741 -22.67 1.15 -16.45
CA ALA A 741 -23.11 0.30 -17.54
C ALA A 741 -22.23 0.40 -18.80
N ARG A 742 -21.48 1.51 -18.97
CA ARG A 742 -20.58 1.72 -20.11
C ARG A 742 -19.32 2.50 -19.73
N ILE A 743 -18.14 2.00 -20.06
CA ILE A 743 -16.85 2.70 -19.92
C ILE A 743 -16.07 2.53 -21.22
N ASN A 744 -15.44 3.59 -21.74
CA ASN A 744 -14.64 3.55 -22.97
C ASN A 744 -15.36 2.84 -24.14
N ASN A 745 -16.65 3.15 -24.31
CA ASN A 745 -17.56 2.52 -25.29
C ASN A 745 -17.79 1.01 -25.15
N GLN A 746 -17.43 0.37 -24.03
CA GLN A 746 -17.71 -1.03 -23.74
C GLN A 746 -18.89 -1.17 -22.77
N HIS A 747 -19.85 -2.02 -23.11
CA HIS A 747 -20.96 -2.41 -22.24
C HIS A 747 -20.46 -3.35 -21.15
N ARG A 748 -20.89 -3.14 -19.90
CA ARG A 748 -20.44 -3.89 -18.73
C ARG A 748 -21.59 -4.62 -18.03
N PHE A 749 -21.43 -5.91 -17.80
CA PHE A 749 -22.33 -6.77 -17.03
C PHE A 749 -21.59 -7.46 -15.90
N GLN A 750 -22.32 -7.91 -14.90
CA GLN A 750 -21.76 -8.57 -13.73
C GLN A 750 -22.59 -9.75 -13.26
N ILE A 751 -21.92 -10.70 -12.63
CA ILE A 751 -22.48 -11.81 -11.87
C ILE A 751 -21.85 -11.78 -10.48
N LEU A 752 -22.66 -12.00 -9.46
CA LEU A 752 -22.20 -12.07 -8.08
C LEU A 752 -22.52 -13.44 -7.49
N ILE A 753 -21.52 -14.12 -6.95
CA ILE A 753 -21.67 -15.42 -6.29
C ILE A 753 -21.52 -15.20 -4.79
N LYS A 754 -22.46 -15.72 -3.99
CA LYS A 754 -22.36 -15.79 -2.52
C LYS A 754 -22.35 -17.25 -2.07
N PHE A 755 -21.37 -17.67 -1.27
CA PHE A 755 -21.23 -19.06 -0.87
C PHE A 755 -20.57 -19.23 0.51
N LYS A 756 -20.70 -20.40 1.14
CA LYS A 756 -19.99 -20.72 2.40
C LYS A 756 -18.81 -21.66 2.17
N SER A 757 -19.04 -22.74 1.46
CA SER A 757 -18.03 -23.73 1.08
C SER A 757 -18.47 -24.34 -0.25
N GLU A 758 -17.64 -24.18 -1.27
CA GLU A 758 -17.91 -24.67 -2.62
C GLU A 758 -16.60 -25.22 -3.21
N PRO A 759 -16.30 -26.52 -3.00
CA PRO A 759 -15.03 -27.11 -3.44
C PRO A 759 -14.78 -27.03 -4.95
N GLU A 760 -15.83 -27.09 -5.77
CA GLU A 760 -15.73 -27.07 -7.23
C GLU A 760 -15.69 -25.65 -7.82
N LEU A 761 -15.87 -24.60 -7.00
CA LEU A 761 -15.96 -23.22 -7.46
C LEU A 761 -14.67 -22.74 -8.13
N LEU A 762 -13.51 -22.99 -7.51
CA LEU A 762 -12.22 -22.60 -8.10
C LEU A 762 -11.97 -23.32 -9.43
N LYS A 763 -12.37 -24.59 -9.56
CA LYS A 763 -12.25 -25.34 -10.83
C LYS A 763 -13.14 -24.73 -11.91
N ALA A 764 -14.40 -24.43 -11.57
CA ALA A 764 -15.34 -23.78 -12.50
C ALA A 764 -14.84 -22.39 -12.95
N LEU A 765 -14.27 -21.60 -12.04
CA LEU A 765 -13.73 -20.28 -12.36
C LEU A 765 -12.46 -20.35 -13.21
N ASN A 766 -11.56 -21.29 -12.94
CA ASN A 766 -10.39 -21.52 -13.78
C ASN A 766 -10.81 -21.96 -15.19
N TYR A 767 -11.79 -22.86 -15.31
CA TYR A 767 -12.35 -23.24 -16.61
C TYR A 767 -12.95 -22.04 -17.37
N LEU A 768 -13.68 -21.17 -16.68
CA LEU A 768 -14.25 -19.96 -17.27
C LEU A 768 -13.16 -18.97 -17.69
N ASP A 769 -12.14 -18.74 -16.86
CA ASP A 769 -10.98 -17.90 -17.18
C ASP A 769 -10.29 -18.41 -18.46
N ASP A 770 -10.03 -19.73 -18.53
CA ASP A 770 -9.40 -20.38 -19.68
C ASP A 770 -10.21 -20.20 -20.97
N ARG A 771 -11.51 -20.53 -20.92
CA ARG A 771 -12.41 -20.44 -22.08
C ARG A 771 -12.57 -19.01 -22.57
N TYR A 772 -12.80 -18.06 -21.66
CA TYR A 772 -13.08 -16.67 -22.03
C TYR A 772 -11.83 -15.87 -22.37
N HIS A 773 -10.64 -16.32 -21.94
CA HIS A 773 -9.39 -15.80 -22.47
C HIS A 773 -9.26 -16.03 -23.99
N GLU A 774 -9.68 -17.19 -24.50
CA GLU A 774 -9.67 -17.44 -25.94
C GLU A 774 -10.63 -16.53 -26.71
N LEU A 775 -11.79 -16.26 -26.11
CA LEU A 775 -12.79 -15.36 -26.68
C LEU A 775 -12.29 -13.91 -26.67
N PHE A 776 -11.58 -13.48 -25.62
CA PHE A 776 -10.91 -12.17 -25.57
C PHE A 776 -9.93 -11.99 -26.72
N VAL A 777 -9.13 -13.02 -27.04
CA VAL A 777 -8.17 -12.95 -28.14
C VAL A 777 -8.86 -12.79 -29.49
N LYS A 778 -10.03 -13.43 -29.69
CA LYS A 778 -10.76 -13.42 -30.96
C LYS A 778 -11.68 -12.20 -31.13
N ASP A 779 -12.46 -11.87 -30.11
CA ASP A 779 -13.57 -10.89 -30.16
C ASP A 779 -13.44 -9.80 -29.09
N LYS A 780 -12.32 -9.68 -28.37
CA LYS A 780 -12.11 -8.65 -27.32
C LYS A 780 -13.15 -8.66 -26.18
N PHE A 781 -13.90 -9.75 -26.01
CA PHE A 781 -14.76 -9.95 -24.85
C PHE A 781 -13.90 -10.16 -23.60
N SER A 782 -14.00 -9.28 -22.61
CA SER A 782 -13.22 -9.35 -21.37
C SER A 782 -14.04 -9.99 -20.26
N LEU A 783 -13.46 -10.99 -19.59
CA LEU A 783 -13.96 -11.53 -18.32
C LEU A 783 -12.96 -11.19 -17.21
N HIS A 784 -13.47 -10.65 -16.12
CA HIS A 784 -12.72 -10.31 -14.93
C HIS A 784 -13.33 -11.03 -13.74
N ILE A 785 -12.51 -11.78 -13.00
CA ILE A 785 -12.92 -12.47 -11.78
C ILE A 785 -12.23 -11.80 -10.59
N ASP A 786 -12.99 -11.48 -9.55
CA ASP A 786 -12.49 -10.95 -8.28
C ASP A 786 -13.01 -11.78 -7.11
N ILE A 787 -12.08 -12.41 -6.40
CA ILE A 787 -12.34 -13.22 -5.21
C ILE A 787 -12.40 -12.30 -4.00
N ASN A 788 -13.48 -12.36 -3.22
CA ASN A 788 -13.74 -11.51 -2.05
C ASN A 788 -13.59 -10.02 -2.37
N PRO A 789 -14.44 -9.47 -3.26
CA PRO A 789 -14.36 -8.07 -3.69
C PRO A 789 -14.58 -7.10 -2.51
N TYR A 790 -13.74 -6.07 -2.44
CA TYR A 790 -13.90 -4.92 -1.53
C TYR A 790 -14.60 -3.74 -2.22
N MET A 791 -14.63 -3.74 -3.55
CA MET A 791 -15.33 -2.78 -4.39
C MET A 791 -16.07 -3.52 -5.50
N MET A 792 -17.27 -3.03 -5.84
CA MET A 792 -18.17 -3.66 -6.81
C MET A 792 -18.53 -2.73 -8.00
N MET A 793 -17.72 -1.69 -8.25
CA MET A 793 -17.96 -0.66 -9.28
C MET A 793 -17.05 -0.81 -10.51
#